data_AF-A0A2N3B2E2-F1
#
_entry.id   AF-A0A2N3B2E2-F1
#
_cell.length_a   1.000
_cell.length_b   1.000
_cell.length_c   1.000
_cell.angle_alpha   90.00
_cell.angle_beta   90.00
_cell.angle_gamma   90.00
#
_symmetry.space_group_name_H-M   'P 1'
#
loop_
_entity.id
_entity.type
_entity.pdbx_description
1 polymer ?
#
loop_
_entity_poly.entity_id
_entity_poly.type
_entity_poly.pdbx_seq_one_letter_code
_entity_poly.pdbx_strand_id
1 'polypeptide(L)'
;LTPDQVRIYDAYAGAFQVIHNNLDAALEAANVTGSEGTLNAQAKSAARSAFESAKQRFFNHLITAMKTPTLIAAIDQALADGHAAVVQIVSTGEALLSRRLADIDPGEWNDVQIDITPREYVLDYLLHSFPTQLHESYTDGDGNLASRPAYDEAGNVVQCRDAIERRDRLIEQLASMEPVQGALDQIVQRFGTDMVAEVTGRARRIVRKIDADGARLVVENRPAHANLAEAQAFMEDKKPILVFSDAGGTGRSYHADLGARNQRLRHHYLLEAGWKADTAIQGLGRTNRTNQAQPPLFRPVATNVQAEKRFLSTIARRLDTLGAITRGQRQTGGQGLFRPEDNLESPYARDALRQLYRLIYAGKVEQCSLATFEAMTGLSLTDASGCLRDELPPITTFLNRLLALTIAMQNVLFSAFEQLLSAKVESAIASGSYDLGLETLVADSFAVTGSEPIYAHPATGAETRLLTIARRDRNQPLALAKALDLLREPGAKLLVNTRSKRAAVQLPARSLMLDDGEVERRVRLIRPMERLNVALNHLAQTSWEEVDESTFAATWQDEVAQVDEFTTSELHIVTGLLLPIWKQLPEESTRVYRLQTDDGARIIGRRVSSAWATSVAGTNAPILSPPQALALLREGHAHLDLADGLQLRRSRLMQVNRIELTGFGSTGVDRLKAMGLFSEIISWKLRLFVPDDVLTGSAVLERLFKRHPLVRITDRKAA
;
A
#
# COMPACT_ATOMS: atom_id res chain seq x y z
N LEU A 1 13.40 18.52 8.74
CA LEU A 1 14.82 18.73 8.44
C LEU A 1 15.18 20.18 8.76
N THR A 2 16.36 20.42 9.32
CA THR A 2 16.91 21.78 9.48
C THR A 2 17.34 22.36 8.12
N PRO A 3 17.56 23.68 7.99
CA PRO A 3 18.06 24.28 6.75
C PRO A 3 19.35 23.62 6.23
N ASP A 4 20.30 23.29 7.12
CA ASP A 4 21.53 22.60 6.74
C ASP A 4 21.29 21.18 6.23
N GLN A 5 20.38 20.44 6.88
CA GLN A 5 20.00 19.11 6.41
C GLN A 5 19.32 19.17 5.03
N VAL A 6 18.50 20.20 4.77
CA VAL A 6 17.91 20.43 3.44
C VAL A 6 18.98 20.72 2.41
N ARG A 7 19.98 21.57 2.72
CA ARG A 7 21.11 21.85 1.83
C ARG A 7 21.88 20.58 1.46
N ILE A 8 22.19 19.73 2.45
CA ILE A 8 22.89 18.45 2.22
C ILE A 8 22.03 17.51 1.38
N TYR A 9 20.74 17.39 1.70
CA TYR A 9 19.80 16.56 0.94
C TYR A 9 19.72 17.00 -0.52
N ASP A 10 19.54 18.30 -0.76
CA ASP A 10 19.40 18.88 -2.09
C ASP A 10 20.69 18.76 -2.91
N ALA A 11 21.85 18.83 -2.26
CA ALA A 11 23.12 18.54 -2.90
C ALA A 11 23.17 17.09 -3.42
N TYR A 12 22.70 16.12 -2.63
CA TYR A 12 22.61 14.72 -3.07
C TYR A 12 21.54 14.49 -4.14
N ALA A 13 20.37 15.13 -4.03
CA ALA A 13 19.36 15.13 -5.08
C ALA A 13 19.93 15.63 -6.41
N GLY A 14 20.65 16.75 -6.38
CA GLY A 14 21.36 17.29 -7.54
C GLY A 14 22.39 16.33 -8.12
N ALA A 15 23.20 15.68 -7.27
CA ALA A 15 24.18 14.69 -7.74
C ALA A 15 23.50 13.50 -8.43
N PHE A 16 22.39 12.97 -7.88
CA PHE A 16 21.64 11.90 -8.51
C PHE A 16 21.01 12.30 -9.85
N GLN A 17 20.64 13.55 -10.01
CA GLN A 17 20.21 14.07 -11.32
C GLN A 17 21.34 14.04 -12.35
N VAL A 18 22.55 14.42 -11.94
CA VAL A 18 23.73 14.37 -12.81
C VAL A 18 24.09 12.93 -13.17
N ILE A 19 23.99 11.99 -12.22
CA ILE A 19 24.19 10.55 -12.48
C ILE A 19 23.15 10.04 -13.49
N HIS A 20 21.88 10.42 -13.34
CA HIS A 20 20.82 10.01 -14.27
C HIS A 20 21.10 10.46 -15.71
N ASN A 21 21.48 11.73 -15.88
CA ASN A 21 21.82 12.28 -17.20
C ASN A 21 23.07 11.59 -17.79
N ASN A 22 24.08 11.31 -16.96
CA ASN A 22 25.28 10.61 -17.42
C ASN A 22 25.05 9.13 -17.68
N LEU A 23 24.07 8.50 -17.03
CA LEU A 23 23.69 7.11 -17.31
C LEU A 23 23.19 6.96 -18.75
N ASP A 24 22.29 7.84 -19.19
CA ASP A 24 21.79 7.79 -20.58
C ASP A 24 22.92 8.08 -21.58
N ALA A 25 23.77 9.07 -21.32
CA ALA A 25 24.94 9.35 -22.16
C ALA A 25 25.98 8.21 -22.18
N ALA A 26 26.16 7.51 -21.05
CA ALA A 26 27.06 6.36 -20.97
C ALA A 26 26.52 5.16 -21.75
N LEU A 27 25.20 4.92 -21.72
CA LEU A 27 24.55 3.88 -22.53
C LEU A 27 24.69 4.16 -24.04
N GLU A 28 24.64 5.43 -24.44
CA GLU A 28 24.90 5.84 -25.82
C GLU A 28 26.37 5.65 -26.22
N ALA A 29 27.30 6.14 -25.40
CA ALA A 29 28.74 5.97 -25.64
C ALA A 29 29.18 4.48 -25.61
N ALA A 30 28.48 3.65 -24.84
CA ALA A 30 28.67 2.21 -24.77
C ALA A 30 28.00 1.45 -25.93
N ASN A 31 27.30 2.14 -26.85
CA ASN A 31 26.59 1.55 -27.97
C ASN A 31 25.47 0.57 -27.55
N VAL A 32 24.90 0.78 -26.35
CA VAL A 32 23.68 0.09 -25.86
C VAL A 32 22.42 0.76 -26.41
N THR A 33 22.49 2.08 -26.62
CA THR A 33 21.51 2.89 -27.33
C THR A 33 22.19 3.59 -28.50
N GLY A 34 21.52 3.66 -29.65
CA GLY A 34 22.00 4.37 -30.84
C GLY A 34 21.04 5.51 -31.23
N SER A 35 21.38 6.20 -32.32
CA SER A 35 20.62 7.35 -32.83
C SER A 35 19.17 7.05 -33.22
N GLU A 36 18.87 5.80 -33.63
CA GLU A 36 17.54 5.37 -34.06
C GLU A 36 16.78 4.54 -33.01
N GLY A 37 17.37 4.26 -31.84
CA GLY A 37 16.68 3.49 -30.81
C GLY A 37 17.59 2.72 -29.84
N THR A 38 16.99 1.78 -29.11
CA THR A 38 17.73 0.94 -28.15
C THR A 38 18.27 -0.31 -28.85
N LEU A 39 19.59 -0.48 -28.88
CA LEU A 39 20.28 -1.60 -29.54
C LEU A 39 20.38 -2.84 -28.63
N ASN A 40 20.39 -2.64 -27.30
CA ASN A 40 20.33 -3.72 -26.34
C ASN A 40 19.39 -3.38 -25.17
N ALA A 41 18.12 -3.80 -25.30
CA ALA A 41 17.09 -3.52 -24.31
C ALA A 41 17.36 -4.15 -22.94
N GLN A 42 18.01 -5.32 -22.91
CA GLN A 42 18.33 -6.02 -21.67
C GLN A 42 19.40 -5.27 -20.87
N ALA A 43 20.49 -4.84 -21.53
CA ALA A 43 21.55 -4.06 -20.91
C ALA A 43 21.03 -2.71 -20.38
N LYS A 44 20.23 -2.00 -21.19
CA LYS A 44 19.56 -0.75 -20.76
C LYS A 44 18.67 -0.94 -19.54
N SER A 45 17.84 -2.00 -19.55
CA SER A 45 16.95 -2.32 -18.44
C SER A 45 17.72 -2.68 -17.17
N ALA A 46 18.78 -3.48 -17.28
CA ALA A 46 19.64 -3.86 -16.17
C ALA A 46 20.32 -2.63 -15.53
N ALA A 47 20.91 -1.74 -16.35
CA ALA A 47 21.58 -0.53 -15.87
C ALA A 47 20.61 0.41 -15.14
N ARG A 48 19.41 0.63 -15.71
CA ARG A 48 18.36 1.45 -15.07
C ARG A 48 17.84 0.83 -13.78
N SER A 49 17.65 -0.49 -13.74
CA SER A 49 17.21 -1.22 -12.55
C SER A 49 18.24 -1.13 -11.41
N ALA A 50 19.53 -1.28 -11.73
CA ALA A 50 20.63 -1.16 -10.78
C ALA A 50 20.69 0.26 -10.19
N PHE A 51 20.61 1.29 -11.04
CA PHE A 51 20.58 2.70 -10.62
C PHE A 51 19.42 2.99 -9.67
N GLU A 52 18.19 2.60 -10.06
CA GLU A 52 17.00 2.87 -9.27
C GLU A 52 17.00 2.14 -7.92
N SER A 53 17.58 0.94 -7.88
CA SER A 53 17.77 0.19 -6.64
C SER A 53 18.79 0.86 -5.72
N ALA A 54 19.92 1.34 -6.25
CA ALA A 54 20.93 2.06 -5.50
C ALA A 54 20.39 3.39 -4.95
N LYS A 55 19.65 4.13 -5.77
CA LYS A 55 18.98 5.39 -5.42
C LYS A 55 18.02 5.23 -4.25
N GLN A 56 17.12 4.26 -4.33
CA GLN A 56 16.14 3.99 -3.25
C GLN A 56 16.84 3.62 -1.94
N ARG A 57 17.86 2.75 -2.00
CA ARG A 57 18.65 2.39 -0.81
C ARG A 57 19.35 3.61 -0.23
N PHE A 58 20.03 4.39 -1.05
CA PHE A 58 20.76 5.60 -0.62
C PHE A 58 19.83 6.57 0.12
N PHE A 59 18.73 7.02 -0.51
CA PHE A 59 17.86 8.03 0.09
C PHE A 59 17.12 7.51 1.34
N ASN A 60 16.77 6.23 1.39
CA ASN A 60 16.21 5.64 2.62
C ASN A 60 17.20 5.74 3.80
N HIS A 61 18.47 5.42 3.58
CA HIS A 61 19.50 5.54 4.61
C HIS A 61 19.80 7.01 4.95
N LEU A 62 19.83 7.90 3.94
CA LEU A 62 20.06 9.33 4.14
C LEU A 62 18.98 9.96 5.01
N ILE A 63 17.70 9.73 4.70
CA ILE A 63 16.57 10.26 5.47
C ILE A 63 16.59 9.72 6.91
N THR A 64 16.84 8.42 7.07
CA THR A 64 16.95 7.79 8.39
C THR A 64 18.10 8.38 9.21
N ALA A 65 19.26 8.60 8.58
CA ALA A 65 20.39 9.25 9.21
C ALA A 65 20.10 10.71 9.59
N MET A 66 19.45 11.49 8.72
CA MET A 66 19.13 12.90 8.97
C MET A 66 18.14 13.11 10.12
N LYS A 67 17.23 12.17 10.39
CA LYS A 67 16.29 12.28 11.52
C LYS A 67 16.82 11.72 12.85
N THR A 68 17.99 11.07 12.82
CA THR A 68 18.60 10.46 14.00
C THR A 68 19.02 11.47 15.07
N PRO A 69 19.54 12.68 14.77
CA PRO A 69 19.84 13.69 15.79
C PRO A 69 18.61 14.09 16.63
N THR A 70 17.45 14.24 15.99
CA THR A 70 16.18 14.50 16.70
C THR A 70 15.76 13.32 17.57
N LEU A 71 15.95 12.08 17.08
CA LEU A 71 15.71 10.88 17.87
C LEU A 71 16.63 10.83 19.10
N ILE A 72 17.92 11.14 18.94
CA ILE A 72 18.89 11.18 20.04
C ILE A 72 18.41 12.13 21.15
N ALA A 73 18.00 13.34 20.79
CA ALA A 73 17.45 14.29 21.75
C ALA A 73 16.17 13.75 22.44
N ALA A 74 15.31 13.05 21.71
CA ALA A 74 14.13 12.39 22.28
C ALA A 74 14.47 11.20 23.19
N ILE A 75 15.59 10.50 22.95
CA ILE A 75 16.10 9.45 23.83
C ILE A 75 16.67 10.07 25.11
N ASP A 76 17.49 11.11 25.00
CA ASP A 76 18.03 11.85 26.16
C ASP A 76 16.89 12.28 27.10
N GLN A 77 15.82 12.87 26.56
CA GLN A 77 14.66 13.27 27.35
C GLN A 77 13.96 12.07 28.00
N ALA A 78 13.72 10.99 27.25
CA ALA A 78 13.07 9.80 27.79
C ALA A 78 13.87 9.17 28.94
N LEU A 79 15.21 9.18 28.85
CA LEU A 79 16.07 8.71 29.91
C LEU A 79 16.00 9.61 31.16
N ALA A 80 15.98 10.92 30.96
CA ALA A 80 15.81 11.90 32.04
C ALA A 80 14.45 11.73 32.77
N ASP A 81 13.40 11.38 32.02
CA ASP A 81 12.06 11.11 32.56
C ASP A 81 11.95 9.71 33.24
N GLY A 82 13.05 8.96 33.34
CA GLY A 82 13.04 7.63 33.96
C GLY A 82 12.46 6.53 33.07
N HIS A 83 12.35 6.74 31.76
CA HIS A 83 11.85 5.76 30.79
C HIS A 83 12.99 4.98 30.11
N ALA A 84 12.67 3.84 29.51
CA ALA A 84 13.61 3.06 28.71
C ALA A 84 13.34 3.27 27.22
N ALA A 85 14.39 3.48 26.44
CA ALA A 85 14.28 3.71 25.00
C ALA A 85 14.44 2.41 24.23
N VAL A 86 13.55 2.18 23.26
CA VAL A 86 13.63 1.07 22.32
C VAL A 86 13.61 1.64 20.91
N VAL A 87 14.61 1.36 20.10
CA VAL A 87 14.74 1.84 18.73
C VAL A 87 14.67 0.66 17.76
N GLN A 88 13.67 0.70 16.88
CA GLN A 88 13.51 -0.27 15.82
C GLN A 88 14.07 0.28 14.51
N ILE A 89 15.00 -0.47 13.92
CA ILE A 89 15.62 -0.18 12.61
C ILE A 89 15.56 -1.40 11.70
N VAL A 90 15.68 -1.19 10.38
CA VAL A 90 15.76 -2.28 9.40
C VAL A 90 17.18 -2.40 8.89
N SER A 91 17.78 -1.28 8.52
CA SER A 91 19.09 -1.18 7.93
C SER A 91 20.15 -0.97 8.99
N THR A 92 21.05 -1.95 9.15
CA THR A 92 22.11 -1.93 10.18
C THR A 92 23.46 -1.45 9.65
N GLY A 93 23.62 -1.29 8.33
CA GLY A 93 24.91 -0.98 7.70
C GLY A 93 25.91 -2.14 7.70
N GLU A 94 25.54 -3.36 8.12
CA GLU A 94 26.47 -4.49 8.28
C GLU A 94 27.25 -4.83 7.00
N ALA A 95 26.55 -4.97 5.87
CA ALA A 95 27.21 -5.33 4.61
C ALA A 95 28.21 -4.24 4.16
N LEU A 96 27.87 -2.97 4.40
CA LEU A 96 28.74 -1.85 4.07
C LEU A 96 29.97 -1.82 4.97
N LEU A 97 29.74 -1.92 6.29
CA LEU A 97 30.79 -1.95 7.30
C LEU A 97 31.77 -3.11 7.04
N SER A 98 31.25 -4.32 6.85
CA SER A 98 32.07 -5.50 6.66
C SER A 98 32.93 -5.43 5.40
N ARG A 99 32.43 -4.81 4.33
CA ARG A 99 33.23 -4.54 3.12
C ARG A 99 34.36 -3.57 3.40
N ARG A 100 34.07 -2.41 4.02
CA ARG A 100 35.09 -1.38 4.30
C ARG A 100 36.16 -1.85 5.27
N LEU A 101 35.79 -2.63 6.28
CA LEU A 101 36.75 -3.21 7.20
C LEU A 101 37.62 -4.30 6.58
N ALA A 102 37.23 -4.89 5.45
CA ALA A 102 38.04 -5.88 4.75
C ALA A 102 39.24 -5.24 4.04
N ASP A 103 39.14 -3.95 3.68
CA ASP A 103 40.19 -3.19 2.99
C ASP A 103 41.21 -2.58 3.97
N ILE A 104 41.06 -2.80 5.28
CA ILE A 104 41.84 -2.13 6.33
C ILE A 104 42.56 -3.16 7.18
N ASP A 105 43.84 -2.91 7.41
CA ASP A 105 44.66 -3.76 8.27
C ASP A 105 44.03 -3.82 9.68
N PRO A 106 43.77 -5.03 10.22
CA PRO A 106 43.35 -5.19 11.62
C PRO A 106 44.21 -4.46 12.65
N GLY A 107 45.49 -4.18 12.36
CA GLY A 107 46.37 -3.36 13.19
C GLY A 107 45.88 -1.91 13.35
N GLU A 108 45.17 -1.37 12.35
CA GLU A 108 44.63 -0.01 12.34
C GLU A 108 43.25 0.09 12.97
N TRP A 109 42.64 -1.03 13.40
CA TRP A 109 41.28 -1.04 13.98
C TRP A 109 41.13 -0.25 15.29
N ASN A 110 42.26 0.15 15.88
CA ASN A 110 42.29 1.00 17.06
C ASN A 110 42.22 2.50 16.74
N ASP A 111 42.38 2.93 15.50
CA ASP A 111 42.16 4.32 15.09
C ASP A 111 41.74 4.38 13.62
N VAL A 112 40.43 4.29 13.43
CA VAL A 112 39.83 4.06 12.11
C VAL A 112 39.28 5.36 11.54
N GLN A 113 39.94 5.86 10.50
CA GLN A 113 39.50 7.05 9.76
C GLN A 113 38.70 6.63 8.52
N ILE A 114 37.54 5.99 8.71
CA ILE A 114 36.66 5.58 7.59
C ILE A 114 35.39 6.41 7.56
N ASP A 115 35.05 6.88 6.36
CA ASP A 115 33.72 7.36 6.07
C ASP A 115 32.73 6.20 5.85
N ILE A 116 32.02 5.79 6.91
CA ILE A 116 30.92 4.79 6.81
C ILE A 116 29.60 5.53 6.78
N THR A 117 29.23 5.93 5.57
CA THR A 117 28.04 6.74 5.30
C THR A 117 27.21 6.17 4.17
N PRO A 118 25.93 6.57 4.04
CA PRO A 118 25.08 6.16 2.94
C PRO A 118 25.68 6.44 1.56
N ARG A 119 26.57 7.45 1.42
CA ARG A 119 27.29 7.78 0.19
C ARG A 119 27.93 6.58 -0.47
N GLU A 120 28.38 5.63 0.33
CA GLU A 120 28.97 4.39 -0.14
C GLU A 120 28.06 3.55 -1.04
N TYR A 121 26.75 3.56 -0.81
CA TYR A 121 25.81 2.82 -1.67
C TYR A 121 25.81 3.33 -3.11
N VAL A 122 26.02 4.64 -3.31
CA VAL A 122 26.08 5.22 -4.66
C VAL A 122 27.49 5.07 -5.26
N LEU A 123 28.54 5.17 -4.45
CA LEU A 123 29.91 4.91 -4.92
C LEU A 123 30.10 3.46 -5.36
N ASP A 124 29.57 2.50 -4.59
CA ASP A 124 29.57 1.07 -4.94
C ASP A 124 28.83 0.79 -6.25
N TYR A 125 27.68 1.45 -6.44
CA TYR A 125 26.95 1.39 -7.71
C TYR A 125 27.79 1.94 -8.87
N LEU A 126 28.44 3.09 -8.68
CA LEU A 126 29.24 3.71 -9.74
C LEU A 126 30.41 2.80 -10.12
N LEU A 127 31.13 2.26 -9.15
CA LEU A 127 32.30 1.38 -9.38
C LEU A 127 31.94 0.07 -10.07
N HIS A 128 30.85 -0.57 -9.66
CA HIS A 128 30.56 -1.97 -10.02
C HIS A 128 29.38 -2.17 -10.97
N SER A 129 28.52 -1.16 -11.16
CA SER A 129 27.24 -1.31 -11.88
C SER A 129 26.93 -0.19 -12.87
N PHE A 130 27.72 0.88 -12.91
CA PHE A 130 27.61 1.89 -13.96
C PHE A 130 28.02 1.29 -15.32
N PRO A 131 27.29 1.57 -16.41
CA PRO A 131 27.55 0.92 -17.69
C PRO A 131 28.82 1.47 -18.34
N THR A 132 29.95 0.80 -18.12
CA THR A 132 31.25 1.12 -18.74
C THR A 132 31.66 0.12 -19.82
N GLN A 133 30.93 -0.98 -19.99
CA GLN A 133 31.26 -2.00 -20.99
C GLN A 133 30.95 -1.49 -22.39
N LEU A 134 31.87 -1.65 -23.34
CA LEU A 134 31.66 -1.30 -24.74
C LEU A 134 30.87 -2.42 -25.44
N HIS A 135 29.89 -2.05 -26.26
CA HIS A 135 29.16 -2.98 -27.10
C HIS A 135 29.52 -2.79 -28.58
N GLU A 136 29.66 -3.89 -29.31
CA GLU A 136 29.75 -3.88 -30.77
C GLU A 136 28.36 -4.08 -31.39
N SER A 137 28.09 -3.37 -32.48
CA SER A 137 26.86 -3.53 -33.25
C SER A 137 26.94 -4.79 -34.10
N TYR A 138 25.83 -5.52 -34.18
CA TYR A 138 25.66 -6.62 -35.11
C TYR A 138 24.24 -6.62 -35.67
N THR A 139 24.06 -7.21 -36.85
CA THR A 139 22.73 -7.44 -37.41
C THR A 139 22.29 -8.84 -37.02
N ASP A 140 21.11 -8.97 -36.41
CA ASP A 140 20.55 -10.26 -36.05
C ASP A 140 20.02 -11.02 -37.28
N GLY A 141 19.54 -12.25 -37.07
CA GLY A 141 19.02 -13.10 -38.16
C GLY A 141 17.76 -12.54 -38.84
N ASP A 142 17.09 -11.57 -38.23
CA ASP A 142 15.86 -10.94 -38.73
C ASP A 142 16.15 -9.58 -39.42
N GLY A 143 17.43 -9.20 -39.53
CA GLY A 143 17.85 -7.95 -40.18
C GLY A 143 17.80 -6.72 -39.26
N ASN A 144 17.51 -6.88 -37.96
CA ASN A 144 17.49 -5.78 -37.01
C ASN A 144 18.88 -5.48 -36.47
N LEU A 145 19.17 -4.20 -36.23
CA LEU A 145 20.42 -3.76 -35.61
C LEU A 145 20.35 -3.97 -34.10
N ALA A 146 21.27 -4.76 -33.55
CA ALA A 146 21.41 -5.04 -32.13
C ALA A 146 22.86 -4.81 -31.67
N SER A 147 23.11 -4.81 -30.36
CA SER A 147 24.48 -4.73 -29.83
C SER A 147 24.78 -5.77 -28.76
N ARG A 148 26.04 -6.24 -28.73
CA ARG A 148 26.55 -7.24 -27.78
C ARG A 148 27.88 -6.78 -27.17
N PRO A 149 28.27 -7.25 -25.97
CA PRO A 149 29.54 -6.88 -25.37
C PRO A 149 30.71 -7.15 -26.32
N ALA A 150 31.60 -6.18 -26.46
CA ALA A 150 32.83 -6.32 -27.24
C ALA A 150 33.91 -7.02 -26.39
N TYR A 151 34.69 -7.89 -27.02
CA TYR A 151 35.77 -8.64 -26.37
C TYR A 151 37.11 -8.34 -27.05
N ASP A 152 38.18 -8.24 -26.26
CA ASP A 152 39.54 -8.14 -26.78
C ASP A 152 40.08 -9.50 -27.24
N GLU A 153 41.29 -9.52 -27.82
CA GLU A 153 41.95 -10.73 -28.29
C GLU A 153 42.21 -11.77 -27.18
N ALA A 154 42.21 -11.35 -25.91
CA ALA A 154 42.38 -12.22 -24.75
C ALA A 154 41.03 -12.68 -24.15
N GLY A 155 39.90 -12.31 -24.74
CA GLY A 155 38.55 -12.67 -24.29
C GLY A 155 38.03 -11.84 -23.12
N ASN A 156 38.65 -10.70 -22.80
CA ASN A 156 38.15 -9.78 -21.77
C ASN A 156 37.15 -8.78 -22.35
N VAL A 157 36.17 -8.36 -21.55
CA VAL A 157 35.19 -7.34 -21.97
C VAL A 157 35.88 -5.98 -22.13
N VAL A 158 35.78 -5.40 -23.32
CA VAL A 158 36.32 -4.08 -23.65
C VAL A 158 35.54 -3.01 -22.90
N GLN A 159 36.24 -2.03 -22.33
CA GLN A 159 35.62 -0.90 -21.62
C GLN A 159 35.55 0.36 -22.51
N CYS A 160 34.43 1.07 -22.44
CA CYS A 160 34.24 2.37 -23.05
C CYS A 160 34.95 3.46 -22.23
N ARG A 161 35.96 4.10 -22.83
CA ARG A 161 36.79 5.12 -22.18
C ARG A 161 35.97 6.34 -21.74
N ASP A 162 35.06 6.81 -22.60
CA ASP A 162 34.20 7.95 -22.29
C ASP A 162 33.25 7.66 -21.13
N ALA A 163 32.72 6.43 -21.05
CA ALA A 163 31.85 6.01 -19.95
C ALA A 163 32.63 5.89 -18.63
N ILE A 164 33.87 5.41 -18.67
CA ILE A 164 34.78 5.40 -17.50
C ILE A 164 35.05 6.83 -17.02
N GLU A 165 35.43 7.74 -17.91
CA GLU A 165 35.76 9.12 -17.53
C GLU A 165 34.56 9.84 -16.89
N ARG A 166 33.35 9.59 -17.40
CA ARG A 166 32.11 10.09 -16.79
C ARG A 166 31.88 9.51 -15.40
N ARG A 167 32.04 8.21 -15.23
CA ARG A 167 31.92 7.54 -13.93
C ARG A 167 32.90 8.12 -12.93
N ASP A 168 34.15 8.29 -13.32
CA ASP A 168 35.22 8.74 -12.41
C ASP A 168 34.97 10.19 -11.96
N ARG A 169 34.52 11.08 -12.87
CA ARG A 169 34.07 12.43 -12.52
C ARG A 169 32.89 12.45 -11.53
N LEU A 170 31.93 11.53 -11.69
CA LEU A 170 30.81 11.39 -10.74
C LEU A 170 31.29 10.92 -9.36
N ILE A 171 32.25 9.99 -9.32
CA ILE A 171 32.87 9.51 -8.08
C ILE A 171 33.56 10.66 -7.36
N GLU A 172 34.39 11.44 -8.06
CA GLU A 172 35.07 12.62 -7.50
C GLU A 172 34.08 13.62 -6.90
N GLN A 173 33.02 13.96 -7.65
CA GLN A 173 31.98 14.86 -7.18
C GLN A 173 31.32 14.34 -5.90
N LEU A 174 30.85 13.09 -5.88
CA LEU A 174 30.19 12.51 -4.71
C LEU A 174 31.13 12.39 -3.51
N ALA A 175 32.38 11.98 -3.73
CA ALA A 175 33.40 11.84 -2.69
C ALA A 175 33.78 13.17 -2.04
N SER A 176 33.54 14.30 -2.70
CA SER A 176 33.72 15.64 -2.13
C SER A 176 32.54 16.14 -1.29
N MET A 177 31.39 15.45 -1.35
CA MET A 177 30.17 15.88 -0.65
C MET A 177 30.20 15.60 0.84
N GLU A 178 29.39 16.34 1.59
CA GLU A 178 29.32 16.24 3.04
C GLU A 178 28.78 14.87 3.51
N PRO A 179 29.57 14.10 4.28
CA PRO A 179 29.17 12.78 4.75
C PRO A 179 28.05 12.86 5.80
N VAL A 180 27.09 11.93 5.72
CA VAL A 180 26.02 11.79 6.73
C VAL A 180 26.14 10.44 7.40
N GLN A 181 26.49 10.40 8.67
CA GLN A 181 26.74 9.15 9.40
C GLN A 181 25.50 8.24 9.48
N GLY A 182 25.68 6.93 9.40
CA GLY A 182 24.60 5.96 9.57
C GLY A 182 23.89 6.07 10.94
N ALA A 183 22.58 5.84 10.98
CA ALA A 183 21.76 6.03 12.18
C ALA A 183 22.21 5.21 13.39
N LEU A 184 22.54 3.92 13.20
CA LEU A 184 22.99 3.06 14.29
C LEU A 184 24.34 3.53 14.86
N ASP A 185 25.27 3.95 14.01
CA ASP A 185 26.57 4.45 14.45
C ASP A 185 26.41 5.79 15.20
N GLN A 186 25.54 6.69 14.74
CA GLN A 186 25.22 7.92 15.49
C GLN A 186 24.71 7.61 16.91
N ILE A 187 23.80 6.63 17.06
CA ILE A 187 23.27 6.23 18.37
C ILE A 187 24.36 5.62 19.25
N VAL A 188 25.11 4.64 18.73
CA VAL A 188 26.16 3.94 19.48
C VAL A 188 27.29 4.89 19.88
N GLN A 189 27.71 5.79 19.00
CA GLN A 189 28.81 6.73 19.28
C GLN A 189 28.38 7.88 20.21
N ARG A 190 27.09 8.22 20.27
CA ARG A 190 26.56 9.23 21.19
C ARG A 190 26.36 8.72 22.61
N PHE A 191 25.84 7.49 22.76
CA PHE A 191 25.47 6.93 24.07
C PHE A 191 26.52 5.95 24.62
N GLY A 192 27.40 5.44 23.77
CA GLY A 192 28.37 4.43 24.15
C GLY A 192 27.75 3.04 24.27
N THR A 193 28.62 2.05 24.32
CA THR A 193 28.25 0.64 24.34
C THR A 193 27.76 0.18 25.70
N ASP A 194 28.09 0.91 26.77
CA ASP A 194 27.62 0.65 28.12
C ASP A 194 26.13 0.96 28.29
N MET A 195 25.60 1.94 27.54
CA MET A 195 24.20 2.37 27.62
C MET A 195 23.31 1.71 26.55
N VAL A 196 23.90 1.32 25.41
CA VAL A 196 23.18 0.78 24.26
C VAL A 196 23.27 -0.74 24.22
N ALA A 197 22.13 -1.40 24.40
CA ALA A 197 21.93 -2.79 24.07
C ALA A 197 21.69 -2.93 22.57
N GLU A 198 22.71 -3.42 21.85
CA GLU A 198 22.62 -3.63 20.40
C GLU A 198 22.19 -5.07 20.09
N VAL A 199 20.97 -5.25 19.57
CA VAL A 199 20.41 -6.55 19.15
C VAL A 199 20.16 -6.54 17.65
N THR A 200 21.26 -6.49 16.90
CA THR A 200 21.27 -6.40 15.43
C THR A 200 22.04 -7.57 14.80
N GLY A 201 21.97 -7.70 13.48
CA GLY A 201 22.77 -8.65 12.71
C GLY A 201 24.24 -8.27 12.53
N ARG A 202 24.73 -7.17 13.15
CA ARG A 202 26.12 -6.75 12.95
C ARG A 202 27.14 -7.68 13.63
N ALA A 203 28.21 -8.02 12.93
CA ALA A 203 29.33 -8.76 13.51
C ALA A 203 30.36 -7.82 14.15
N ARG A 204 30.39 -6.56 13.72
CA ARG A 204 31.31 -5.51 14.21
C ARG A 204 30.59 -4.19 14.36
N ARG A 205 31.10 -3.31 15.22
CA ARG A 205 30.61 -1.94 15.37
C ARG A 205 31.75 -0.95 15.49
N ILE A 206 31.49 0.31 15.18
CA ILE A 206 32.46 1.40 15.35
C ILE A 206 32.03 2.24 16.54
N VAL A 207 32.92 2.33 17.51
CA VAL A 207 32.70 3.05 18.76
C VAL A 207 33.61 4.26 18.81
N ARG A 208 33.11 5.33 19.41
CA ARG A 208 33.92 6.52 19.71
C ARG A 208 34.54 6.34 21.08
N LYS A 209 35.87 6.30 21.15
CA LYS A 209 36.62 6.32 22.42
C LYS A 209 37.23 7.70 22.61
N ILE A 210 37.19 8.18 23.84
CA ILE A 210 37.83 9.44 24.24
C ILE A 210 38.95 9.04 25.20
N ASP A 211 40.19 9.31 24.80
CA ASP A 211 41.38 9.14 25.64
C ASP A 211 42.10 10.48 25.83
N ALA A 212 43.31 10.45 26.39
CA ALA A 212 44.09 11.66 26.67
C ALA A 212 44.50 12.41 25.38
N ASP A 213 44.59 11.71 24.25
CA ASP A 213 45.05 12.24 22.96
C ASP A 213 43.88 12.74 22.09
N GLY A 214 42.64 12.46 22.49
CA GLY A 214 41.43 13.01 21.87
C GLY A 214 40.34 11.97 21.67
N ALA A 215 39.44 12.23 20.72
CA ALA A 215 38.42 11.27 20.33
C ALA A 215 38.87 10.49 19.09
N ARG A 216 38.87 9.16 19.18
CA ARG A 216 39.16 8.26 18.05
C ARG A 216 38.05 7.23 17.85
N LEU A 217 38.00 6.67 16.65
CA LEU A 217 37.04 5.61 16.29
C LEU A 217 37.73 4.25 16.34
N VAL A 218 37.10 3.29 17.01
CA VAL A 218 37.64 1.95 17.24
C VAL A 218 36.64 0.91 16.76
N VAL A 219 37.14 -0.14 16.12
CA VAL A 219 36.33 -1.30 15.72
C VAL A 219 36.24 -2.28 16.89
N GLU A 220 35.02 -2.60 17.28
CA GLU A 220 34.74 -3.65 18.26
C GLU A 220 34.06 -4.84 17.60
N ASN A 221 34.60 -6.03 17.87
CA ASN A 221 33.98 -7.29 17.47
C ASN A 221 32.78 -7.59 18.40
N ARG A 222 31.67 -8.02 17.81
CA ARG A 222 30.49 -8.50 18.53
C ARG A 222 30.44 -10.03 18.42
N PRO A 223 30.56 -10.79 19.52
CA PRO A 223 30.50 -12.24 19.46
C PRO A 223 29.11 -12.72 19.02
N ALA A 224 29.02 -13.94 18.48
CA ALA A 224 27.75 -14.50 17.97
C ALA A 224 26.62 -14.54 19.02
N HIS A 225 26.96 -14.67 20.30
CA HIS A 225 26.02 -14.67 21.42
C HIS A 225 25.74 -13.26 21.99
N ALA A 226 26.32 -12.20 21.44
CA ALA A 226 26.17 -10.82 21.94
C ALA A 226 24.71 -10.41 22.02
N ASN A 227 23.90 -10.76 21.02
CA ASN A 227 22.47 -10.42 20.99
C ASN A 227 21.69 -10.93 22.22
N LEU A 228 22.08 -12.08 22.79
CA LEU A 228 21.45 -12.60 24.00
C LEU A 228 21.88 -11.79 25.23
N ALA A 229 23.18 -11.56 25.39
CA ALA A 229 23.73 -10.80 26.50
C ALA A 229 23.23 -9.35 26.51
N GLU A 230 23.16 -8.70 25.34
CA GLU A 230 22.66 -7.33 25.18
C GLU A 230 21.17 -7.24 25.52
N ALA A 231 20.35 -8.18 25.03
CA ALA A 231 18.94 -8.24 25.39
C ALA A 231 18.73 -8.48 26.89
N GLN A 232 19.51 -9.37 27.50
CA GLN A 232 19.47 -9.62 28.94
C GLN A 232 19.88 -8.37 29.73
N ALA A 233 20.96 -7.69 29.34
CA ALA A 233 21.43 -6.47 29.99
C ALA A 233 20.36 -5.35 29.94
N PHE A 234 19.60 -5.25 28.85
CA PHE A 234 18.46 -4.35 28.78
C PHE A 234 17.34 -4.75 29.75
N MET A 235 16.95 -6.04 29.79
CA MET A 235 15.89 -6.53 30.68
C MET A 235 16.27 -6.52 32.16
N GLU A 236 17.57 -6.56 32.48
CA GLU A 236 18.14 -6.43 33.82
C GLU A 236 18.35 -4.98 34.27
N ASP A 237 17.93 -4.00 33.46
CA ASP A 237 18.07 -2.56 33.70
C ASP A 237 19.53 -2.09 33.80
N LYS A 238 20.47 -2.86 33.23
CA LYS A 238 21.89 -2.48 33.11
C LYS A 238 22.11 -1.51 31.95
N LYS A 239 21.33 -1.65 30.88
CA LYS A 239 21.35 -0.78 29.70
C LYS A 239 19.95 -0.19 29.48
N PRO A 240 19.78 1.14 29.46
CA PRO A 240 18.45 1.73 29.34
C PRO A 240 18.01 1.97 27.89
N ILE A 241 18.89 1.77 26.90
CA ILE A 241 18.59 1.91 25.48
C ILE A 241 18.73 0.54 24.81
N LEU A 242 17.74 0.14 24.01
CA LEU A 242 17.80 -1.04 23.16
C LEU A 242 17.66 -0.62 21.70
N VAL A 243 18.56 -1.06 20.82
CA VAL A 243 18.42 -0.93 19.36
C VAL A 243 18.32 -2.31 18.76
N PHE A 244 17.28 -2.59 17.98
CA PHE A 244 17.12 -3.91 17.37
C PHE A 244 16.75 -3.82 15.88
N SER A 245 17.14 -4.86 15.14
CA SER A 245 16.68 -5.12 13.79
C SER A 245 15.96 -6.47 13.68
N ASP A 246 15.34 -6.75 12.53
CA ASP A 246 14.64 -8.02 12.32
C ASP A 246 15.57 -9.21 12.49
N ALA A 247 16.73 -9.17 11.83
CA ALA A 247 17.72 -10.23 11.87
C ALA A 247 18.26 -10.52 13.28
N GLY A 248 18.39 -9.48 14.13
CA GLY A 248 18.94 -9.62 15.48
C GLY A 248 17.93 -10.05 16.54
N GLY A 249 16.65 -9.64 16.42
CA GLY A 249 15.67 -9.81 17.49
C GLY A 249 14.61 -10.90 17.29
N THR A 250 14.75 -11.78 16.29
CA THR A 250 13.81 -12.88 16.05
C THR A 250 13.59 -13.71 17.32
N GLY A 251 12.32 -13.91 17.69
CA GLY A 251 11.92 -14.71 18.86
C GLY A 251 12.11 -14.04 20.23
N ARG A 252 12.54 -12.77 20.29
CA ARG A 252 12.82 -12.06 21.55
C ARG A 252 11.70 -11.09 21.93
N SER A 253 11.59 -10.84 23.24
CA SER A 253 10.62 -9.93 23.84
C SER A 253 11.33 -8.90 24.72
N TYR A 254 10.91 -7.65 24.60
CA TYR A 254 11.50 -6.47 25.23
C TYR A 254 10.47 -5.62 26.00
N HIS A 255 9.25 -6.14 26.14
CA HIS A 255 8.19 -5.51 26.94
C HIS A 255 8.64 -5.29 28.40
N ALA A 256 7.96 -4.38 29.11
CA ALA A 256 8.17 -4.17 30.54
C ALA A 256 7.57 -5.33 31.34
N ASP A 257 8.14 -6.53 31.23
CA ASP A 257 7.65 -7.75 31.87
C ASP A 257 7.66 -7.62 33.41
N LEU A 258 6.57 -8.02 34.07
CA LEU A 258 6.47 -8.06 35.54
C LEU A 258 7.52 -8.97 36.19
N GLY A 259 8.04 -9.96 35.46
CA GLY A 259 9.12 -10.84 35.91
C GLY A 259 10.53 -10.27 35.67
N ALA A 260 10.67 -9.17 34.92
CA ALA A 260 11.97 -8.56 34.65
C ALA A 260 12.28 -7.43 35.64
N ARG A 261 13.56 -7.13 35.82
CA ARG A 261 14.01 -6.01 36.65
C ARG A 261 13.72 -4.66 35.99
N ASN A 262 13.97 -4.55 34.69
CA ASN A 262 13.63 -3.36 33.94
C ASN A 262 12.13 -3.31 33.64
N GLN A 263 11.37 -2.62 34.48
CA GLN A 263 9.94 -2.39 34.30
C GLN A 263 9.64 -0.95 33.86
N ARG A 264 10.63 -0.20 33.35
CA ARG A 264 10.45 1.19 32.92
C ARG A 264 9.50 1.28 31.72
N LEU A 265 8.75 2.39 31.59
CA LEU A 265 7.92 2.64 30.41
C LEU A 265 8.79 2.56 29.15
N ARG A 266 8.35 1.79 28.15
CA ARG A 266 9.06 1.63 26.89
C ARG A 266 8.67 2.76 25.94
N HIS A 267 9.57 3.70 25.69
CA HIS A 267 9.46 4.61 24.55
C HIS A 267 10.00 3.90 23.32
N HIS A 268 9.10 3.34 22.51
CA HIS A 268 9.44 2.59 21.31
C HIS A 268 9.42 3.52 20.09
N TYR A 269 10.61 3.91 19.66
CA TYR A 269 10.86 4.68 18.45
C TYR A 269 10.93 3.76 17.23
N LEU A 270 9.94 3.87 16.35
CA LEU A 270 10.00 3.24 15.03
C LEU A 270 10.81 4.17 14.11
N LEU A 271 12.13 4.02 14.14
CA LEU A 271 13.06 4.86 13.38
C LEU A 271 13.04 4.50 11.90
N GLU A 272 13.06 3.21 11.59
CA GLU A 272 12.94 2.72 10.23
C GLU A 272 11.85 1.65 10.14
N ALA A 273 10.84 1.98 9.36
CA ALA A 273 9.65 1.20 9.09
C ALA A 273 9.89 -0.02 8.18
N GLY A 274 10.86 0.11 7.26
CA GLY A 274 11.06 -0.85 6.19
C GLY A 274 9.96 -0.85 5.13
N TRP A 275 10.14 -1.69 4.11
CA TRP A 275 9.23 -1.80 2.96
C TRP A 275 8.02 -2.71 3.21
N LYS A 276 8.11 -3.58 4.20
CA LYS A 276 7.07 -4.55 4.54
C LYS A 276 6.47 -4.19 5.90
N ALA A 277 5.24 -3.70 5.88
CA ALA A 277 4.55 -3.30 7.10
C ALA A 277 4.37 -4.45 8.11
N ASP A 278 4.25 -5.72 7.68
CA ASP A 278 4.20 -6.87 8.62
C ASP A 278 5.44 -6.94 9.51
N THR A 279 6.59 -6.64 8.93
CA THR A 279 7.87 -6.70 9.62
C THR A 279 7.96 -5.58 10.66
N ALA A 280 7.55 -4.36 10.28
CA ALA A 280 7.43 -3.23 11.21
C ALA A 280 6.55 -3.61 12.41
N ILE A 281 5.37 -4.16 12.13
CA ILE A 281 4.37 -4.60 13.10
C ILE A 281 4.89 -5.68 14.04
N GLN A 282 5.58 -6.68 13.50
CA GLN A 282 6.20 -7.73 14.32
C GLN A 282 7.20 -7.14 15.30
N GLY A 283 7.97 -6.12 14.89
CA GLY A 283 8.86 -5.37 15.76
C GLY A 283 8.13 -4.65 16.89
N LEU A 284 7.03 -3.96 16.62
CA LEU A 284 6.18 -3.32 17.65
C LEU A 284 5.64 -4.34 18.66
N GLY A 285 5.29 -5.54 18.21
CA GLY A 285 4.87 -6.66 19.07
C GLY A 285 5.98 -7.21 19.98
N ARG A 286 7.23 -6.79 19.83
CA ARG A 286 8.32 -7.17 20.75
C ARG A 286 8.28 -6.39 22.06
N THR A 287 7.73 -5.18 22.07
CA THR A 287 7.59 -4.36 23.29
C THR A 287 6.18 -4.35 23.87
N ASN A 288 5.20 -4.94 23.16
CA ASN A 288 3.82 -5.03 23.61
C ASN A 288 3.39 -6.50 23.72
N ARG A 289 3.26 -7.01 24.95
CA ARG A 289 2.92 -8.41 25.24
C ARG A 289 1.99 -8.50 26.46
N THR A 290 1.38 -9.66 26.66
CA THR A 290 0.74 -10.01 27.93
C THR A 290 1.79 -10.06 29.05
N ASN A 291 1.38 -9.84 30.31
CA ASN A 291 2.27 -9.78 31.48
C ASN A 291 3.19 -8.55 31.59
N GLN A 292 2.91 -7.47 30.84
CA GLN A 292 3.62 -6.20 31.01
C GLN A 292 3.07 -5.39 32.19
N ALA A 293 3.96 -4.75 32.94
CA ALA A 293 3.64 -3.81 34.00
C ALA A 293 2.87 -2.57 33.46
N GLN A 294 3.23 -2.12 32.25
CA GLN A 294 2.51 -1.08 31.52
C GLN A 294 2.73 -1.21 30.01
N PRO A 295 1.79 -0.70 29.18
CA PRO A 295 1.95 -0.69 27.73
C PRO A 295 3.05 0.27 27.26
N PRO A 296 3.70 -0.02 26.11
CA PRO A 296 4.69 0.87 25.53
C PRO A 296 4.06 2.13 24.95
N LEU A 297 4.83 3.21 24.87
CA LEU A 297 4.53 4.39 24.06
C LEU A 297 5.21 4.25 22.70
N PHE A 298 4.42 4.06 21.65
CA PHE A 298 4.93 4.02 20.27
C PHE A 298 5.13 5.43 19.71
N ARG A 299 6.31 5.69 19.15
CA ARG A 299 6.68 6.96 18.51
C ARG A 299 7.23 6.69 17.10
N PRO A 300 6.38 6.69 16.07
CA PRO A 300 6.85 6.70 14.69
C PRO A 300 7.71 7.94 14.43
N VAL A 301 8.91 7.74 13.88
CA VAL A 301 9.83 8.85 13.58
C VAL A 301 9.75 9.16 12.09
N ALA A 302 9.37 10.39 11.77
CA ALA A 302 9.18 10.87 10.41
C ALA A 302 9.87 12.22 10.21
N THR A 303 10.31 12.49 8.99
CA THR A 303 10.71 13.82 8.54
C THR A 303 9.57 14.52 7.80
N ASN A 304 9.79 15.78 7.45
CA ASN A 304 8.96 16.53 6.52
C ASN A 304 9.35 16.32 5.05
N VAL A 305 10.16 15.31 4.73
CA VAL A 305 10.47 14.92 3.34
C VAL A 305 9.28 14.18 2.78
N GLN A 306 8.65 14.71 1.73
CA GLN A 306 7.41 14.17 1.19
C GLN A 306 7.59 12.74 0.67
N ALA A 307 8.74 12.44 0.07
CA ALA A 307 9.06 11.11 -0.41
C ALA A 307 9.12 10.04 0.70
N GLU A 308 9.31 10.43 1.98
CA GLU A 308 9.28 9.50 3.11
C GLU A 308 7.85 9.04 3.47
N LYS A 309 6.82 9.84 3.14
CA LYS A 309 5.42 9.56 3.51
C LYS A 309 4.94 8.19 3.01
N ARG A 310 5.51 7.68 1.92
CA ARG A 310 5.26 6.32 1.44
C ARG A 310 5.48 5.26 2.54
N PHE A 311 6.59 5.35 3.26
CA PHE A 311 6.97 4.34 4.26
C PHE A 311 5.99 4.31 5.43
N LEU A 312 5.47 5.48 5.79
CA LEU A 312 4.48 5.64 6.85
C LEU A 312 3.09 5.20 6.38
N SER A 313 2.72 5.51 5.14
CA SER A 313 1.43 5.16 4.53
C SER A 313 1.13 3.67 4.58
N THR A 314 2.08 2.82 4.18
CA THR A 314 1.92 1.37 4.18
C THR A 314 1.76 0.82 5.61
N ILE A 315 2.36 1.47 6.60
CA ILE A 315 2.28 1.09 8.01
C ILE A 315 0.98 1.57 8.65
N ALA A 316 0.54 2.80 8.37
CA ALA A 316 -0.72 3.37 8.84
C ALA A 316 -1.89 2.41 8.58
N ARG A 317 -2.04 2.00 7.31
CA ARG A 317 -3.10 1.07 6.88
C ARG A 317 -3.11 -0.24 7.67
N ARG A 318 -1.92 -0.78 8.01
CA ARG A 318 -1.80 -2.06 8.72
C ARG A 318 -1.86 -1.92 10.24
N LEU A 319 -1.43 -0.78 10.80
CA LEU A 319 -1.65 -0.46 12.22
C LEU A 319 -3.14 -0.32 12.55
N ASP A 320 -3.93 0.27 11.64
CA ASP A 320 -5.39 0.29 11.76
C ASP A 320 -5.99 -1.12 11.81
N THR A 321 -5.36 -2.06 11.09
CA THR A 321 -5.72 -3.48 11.12
C THR A 321 -5.29 -4.16 12.44
N LEU A 322 -4.15 -3.80 13.02
CA LEU A 322 -3.68 -4.31 14.33
C LEU A 322 -4.56 -3.87 15.50
N GLY A 323 -5.12 -2.66 15.46
CA GLY A 323 -6.10 -2.20 16.44
C GLY A 323 -7.36 -3.08 16.50
N ALA A 324 -7.55 -3.98 15.52
CA ALA A 324 -8.57 -5.04 15.52
C ALA A 324 -8.14 -6.35 16.18
N ILE A 325 -6.84 -6.57 16.38
CA ILE A 325 -6.28 -7.79 16.94
C ILE A 325 -5.93 -7.61 18.43
N THR A 326 -5.62 -6.39 18.88
CA THR A 326 -5.33 -6.13 20.30
C THR A 326 -6.63 -6.07 21.12
N ARG A 327 -6.82 -7.06 22.02
CA ARG A 327 -7.89 -7.03 23.04
C ARG A 327 -7.78 -5.77 23.89
N GLY A 328 -8.83 -4.95 23.92
CA GLY A 328 -9.21 -4.20 25.13
C GLY A 328 -8.66 -2.79 25.38
N GLN A 329 -7.92 -2.13 24.48
CA GLN A 329 -7.51 -0.72 24.69
C GLN A 329 -7.99 0.17 23.57
N ARG A 330 -9.07 0.92 23.84
CA ARG A 330 -9.83 1.69 22.86
C ARG A 330 -9.72 3.21 23.05
N GLN A 331 -8.68 3.74 23.69
CA GLN A 331 -8.65 5.18 24.00
C GLN A 331 -7.42 6.03 23.62
N THR A 332 -6.29 5.53 23.11
CA THR A 332 -5.13 6.44 22.90
C THR A 332 -4.17 6.12 21.75
N GLY A 333 -4.62 5.71 20.55
CA GLY A 333 -3.62 5.61 19.46
C GLY A 333 -4.06 5.46 18.02
N GLY A 334 -5.29 5.01 17.74
CA GLY A 334 -5.72 4.81 16.35
C GLY A 334 -6.28 6.06 15.67
N GLN A 335 -7.08 6.86 16.38
CA GLN A 335 -7.83 7.98 15.78
C GLN A 335 -7.03 9.27 15.58
N GLY A 336 -5.70 9.22 15.61
CA GLY A 336 -4.88 10.42 15.43
C GLY A 336 -3.42 10.19 15.04
N LEU A 337 -2.98 8.93 14.87
CA LEU A 337 -1.60 8.66 14.46
C LEU A 337 -1.40 8.91 12.96
N PHE A 338 -2.44 8.67 12.17
CA PHE A 338 -2.44 8.87 10.72
C PHE A 338 -3.79 9.42 10.26
N ARG A 339 -3.74 10.32 9.28
CA ARG A 339 -4.92 10.89 8.63
C ARG A 339 -5.37 10.00 7.47
N PRO A 340 -6.65 10.07 7.06
CA PRO A 340 -7.13 9.32 5.91
C PRO A 340 -6.36 9.63 4.61
N GLU A 341 -5.88 10.88 4.44
CA GLU A 341 -4.98 11.28 3.35
C GLU A 341 -3.57 10.66 3.41
N ASP A 342 -3.14 10.11 4.55
CA ASP A 342 -1.85 9.42 4.67
C ASP A 342 -1.87 8.05 3.99
N ASN A 343 -3.01 7.54 3.53
CA ASN A 343 -3.12 6.30 2.75
C ASN A 343 -2.95 6.54 1.23
N LEU A 344 -1.69 6.63 0.81
CA LEU A 344 -1.25 6.83 -0.57
C LEU A 344 -1.42 5.59 -1.47
N GLU A 345 -1.82 4.44 -0.92
CA GLU A 345 -2.09 3.24 -1.72
C GLU A 345 -3.57 3.11 -2.13
N SER A 346 -4.42 4.02 -1.64
CA SER A 346 -5.87 4.03 -1.88
C SER A 346 -6.24 4.27 -3.36
N PRO A 347 -7.44 3.85 -3.80
CA PRO A 347 -7.95 4.21 -5.13
C PRO A 347 -7.96 5.72 -5.36
N TYR A 348 -8.33 6.50 -4.33
CA TYR A 348 -8.34 7.97 -4.37
C TYR A 348 -6.96 8.55 -4.67
N ALA A 349 -5.90 7.99 -4.08
CA ALA A 349 -4.52 8.40 -4.35
C ALA A 349 -4.08 8.06 -5.78
N ARG A 350 -4.52 6.93 -6.34
CA ARG A 350 -4.24 6.58 -7.74
C ARG A 350 -4.93 7.53 -8.71
N ASP A 351 -6.18 7.88 -8.44
CA ASP A 351 -6.95 8.81 -9.27
C ASP A 351 -6.41 10.24 -9.15
N ALA A 352 -6.04 10.68 -7.94
CA ALA A 352 -5.37 11.96 -7.73
C ALA A 352 -4.05 12.05 -8.49
N LEU A 353 -3.26 10.96 -8.52
CA LEU A 353 -2.00 10.92 -9.27
C LEU A 353 -2.23 10.99 -10.78
N ARG A 354 -3.21 10.26 -11.32
CA ARG A 354 -3.58 10.37 -12.75
C ARG A 354 -3.97 11.80 -13.10
N GLN A 355 -4.73 12.46 -12.24
CA GLN A 355 -5.11 13.85 -12.41
C GLN A 355 -3.89 14.79 -12.34
N LEU A 356 -2.95 14.55 -11.44
CA LEU A 356 -1.69 15.29 -11.38
C LEU A 356 -0.91 15.20 -12.70
N TYR A 357 -0.76 13.99 -13.26
CA TYR A 357 -0.07 13.83 -14.55
C TYR A 357 -0.74 14.61 -15.68
N ARG A 358 -2.08 14.63 -15.72
CA ARG A 358 -2.84 15.46 -16.68
C ARG A 358 -2.58 16.95 -16.48
N LEU A 359 -2.46 17.42 -15.24
CA LEU A 359 -2.11 18.82 -14.95
C LEU A 359 -0.68 19.16 -15.37
N ILE A 360 0.28 18.26 -15.14
CA ILE A 360 1.68 18.42 -15.57
C ILE A 360 1.73 18.50 -17.11
N TYR A 361 1.07 17.57 -17.79
CA TYR A 361 0.97 17.54 -19.25
C TYR A 361 0.35 18.84 -19.81
N ALA A 362 -0.70 19.35 -19.16
CA ALA A 362 -1.34 20.61 -19.53
C ALA A 362 -0.57 21.88 -19.10
N GLY A 363 0.62 21.75 -18.48
CA GLY A 363 1.41 22.89 -18.02
C GLY A 363 0.77 23.68 -16.87
N LYS A 364 -0.13 23.05 -16.10
CA LYS A 364 -0.91 23.68 -15.01
C LYS A 364 -0.28 23.53 -13.62
N VAL A 365 0.86 22.84 -13.52
CA VAL A 365 1.63 22.76 -12.27
C VAL A 365 2.69 23.85 -12.30
N GLU A 366 2.49 24.90 -11.51
CA GLU A 366 3.47 25.98 -11.38
C GLU A 366 4.84 25.41 -10.97
N GLN A 367 5.91 25.98 -11.52
CA GLN A 367 7.31 25.58 -11.25
C GLN A 367 7.71 24.17 -11.72
N CYS A 368 6.82 23.41 -12.35
CA CYS A 368 7.15 22.10 -12.91
C CYS A 368 6.50 21.88 -14.29
N SER A 369 7.24 22.18 -15.36
CA SER A 369 6.82 21.83 -16.72
C SER A 369 6.93 20.32 -16.97
N LEU A 370 6.24 19.82 -18.01
CA LEU A 370 6.35 18.43 -18.45
C LEU A 370 7.82 18.02 -18.69
N ALA A 371 8.55 18.82 -19.48
CA ALA A 371 9.97 18.54 -19.78
C ALA A 371 10.83 18.50 -18.51
N THR A 372 10.57 19.40 -17.56
CA THR A 372 11.29 19.44 -16.28
C THR A 372 10.97 18.18 -15.46
N PHE A 373 9.70 17.81 -15.37
CA PHE A 373 9.24 16.62 -14.66
C PHE A 373 9.89 15.34 -15.21
N GLU A 374 9.83 15.13 -16.52
CA GLU A 374 10.38 13.94 -17.16
C GLU A 374 11.89 13.88 -17.03
N ALA A 375 12.60 15.01 -17.22
CA ALA A 375 14.05 15.08 -17.03
C ALA A 375 14.45 14.74 -15.59
N MET A 376 13.74 15.27 -14.59
CA MET A 376 14.12 15.06 -13.19
C MET A 376 13.75 13.66 -12.66
N THR A 377 12.66 13.08 -13.15
CA THR A 377 12.13 11.81 -12.62
C THR A 377 12.52 10.60 -13.46
N GLY A 378 12.95 10.80 -14.71
CA GLY A 378 13.17 9.75 -15.69
C GLY A 378 11.88 9.00 -16.07
N LEU A 379 10.70 9.59 -15.78
CA LEU A 379 9.41 9.06 -16.20
C LEU A 379 9.05 9.63 -17.56
N SER A 380 8.32 8.84 -18.35
CA SER A 380 7.72 9.27 -19.61
C SER A 380 6.20 9.25 -19.43
N LEU A 381 5.59 10.42 -19.52
CA LEU A 381 4.15 10.64 -19.52
C LEU A 381 3.62 10.70 -20.95
N THR A 382 4.46 11.06 -21.93
CA THR A 382 4.07 11.11 -23.34
C THR A 382 4.67 9.98 -24.18
N ASP A 383 3.98 9.62 -25.26
CA ASP A 383 4.49 8.73 -26.30
C ASP A 383 5.32 9.49 -27.36
N ALA A 384 5.76 8.80 -28.41
CA ALA A 384 6.54 9.39 -29.50
C ALA A 384 5.77 10.45 -30.32
N SER A 385 4.43 10.47 -30.23
CA SER A 385 3.58 11.48 -30.89
C SER A 385 3.37 12.73 -30.03
N GLY A 386 3.88 12.73 -28.79
CA GLY A 386 3.65 13.80 -27.82
C GLY A 386 2.30 13.72 -27.11
N CYS A 387 1.53 12.65 -27.33
CA CYS A 387 0.27 12.42 -26.63
C CYS A 387 0.50 11.77 -25.27
N LEU A 388 -0.40 12.02 -24.31
CA LEU A 388 -0.36 11.37 -23.01
C LEU A 388 -0.54 9.84 -23.19
N ARG A 389 0.33 9.05 -22.56
CA ARG A 389 0.28 7.59 -22.64
C ARG A 389 -0.98 7.04 -21.96
N ASP A 390 -1.54 5.98 -22.53
CA ASP A 390 -2.66 5.23 -21.94
C ASP A 390 -2.27 4.61 -20.58
N GLU A 391 -1.08 4.00 -20.53
CA GLU A 391 -0.52 3.42 -19.32
C GLU A 391 0.46 4.40 -18.63
N LEU A 392 -0.08 5.15 -17.67
CA LEU A 392 0.71 6.09 -16.85
C LEU A 392 1.45 5.39 -15.70
N PRO A 393 2.61 5.93 -15.25
CA PRO A 393 3.40 5.33 -14.19
C PRO A 393 2.62 5.21 -12.86
N PRO A 394 2.63 4.04 -12.19
CA PRO A 394 1.87 3.82 -10.97
C PRO A 394 2.44 4.62 -9.78
N ILE A 395 1.61 4.78 -8.74
CA ILE A 395 1.96 5.58 -7.54
C ILE A 395 3.24 5.13 -6.84
N THR A 396 3.51 3.83 -6.81
CA THR A 396 4.76 3.30 -6.25
C THR A 396 5.98 3.79 -7.01
N THR A 397 5.88 3.92 -8.34
CA THR A 397 6.96 4.42 -9.19
C THR A 397 7.11 5.93 -8.99
N PHE A 398 6.01 6.68 -8.99
CA PHE A 398 6.02 8.12 -8.71
C PHE A 398 6.72 8.46 -7.39
N LEU A 399 6.29 7.83 -6.29
CA LEU A 399 6.86 8.06 -4.96
C LEU A 399 8.35 7.68 -4.90
N ASN A 400 8.77 6.64 -5.62
CA ASN A 400 10.18 6.27 -5.73
C ASN A 400 11.02 7.30 -6.50
N ARG A 401 10.43 8.01 -7.46
CA ARG A 401 11.12 9.07 -8.19
C ARG A 401 11.25 10.35 -7.38
N LEU A 402 10.28 10.66 -6.51
CA LEU A 402 10.35 11.83 -5.64
C LEU A 402 11.56 11.82 -4.69
N LEU A 403 12.07 10.65 -4.29
CA LEU A 403 13.21 10.54 -3.36
C LEU A 403 14.45 11.32 -3.83
N ALA A 404 14.72 11.37 -5.13
CA ALA A 404 15.91 12.03 -5.67
C ALA A 404 15.66 13.46 -6.15
N LEU A 405 14.49 14.03 -5.85
CA LEU A 405 14.19 15.44 -6.14
C LEU A 405 14.59 16.31 -4.95
N THR A 406 14.92 17.57 -5.20
CA THR A 406 15.14 18.55 -4.13
C THR A 406 13.89 18.70 -3.26
N ILE A 407 14.05 19.06 -1.99
CA ILE A 407 12.95 19.24 -1.04
C ILE A 407 11.93 20.25 -1.58
N ALA A 408 12.40 21.32 -2.22
CA ALA A 408 11.53 22.30 -2.86
C ALA A 408 10.65 21.68 -3.95
N MET A 409 11.24 20.90 -4.87
CA MET A 409 10.50 20.27 -5.96
C MET A 409 9.56 19.17 -5.46
N GLN A 410 9.99 18.41 -4.44
CA GLN A 410 9.10 17.47 -3.76
C GLN A 410 7.86 18.19 -3.21
N ASN A 411 8.03 19.33 -2.55
CA ASN A 411 6.92 20.10 -2.00
C ASN A 411 5.98 20.64 -3.09
N VAL A 412 6.50 21.10 -4.23
CA VAL A 412 5.68 21.56 -5.37
C VAL A 412 4.78 20.43 -5.87
N LEU A 413 5.38 19.29 -6.24
CA LEU A 413 4.65 18.15 -6.79
C LEU A 413 3.69 17.54 -5.77
N PHE A 414 4.14 17.39 -4.53
CA PHE A 414 3.37 16.74 -3.49
C PHE A 414 2.24 17.63 -2.96
N SER A 415 2.43 18.95 -2.89
CA SER A 415 1.34 19.87 -2.54
C SER A 415 0.22 19.83 -3.57
N ALA A 416 0.55 19.85 -4.86
CA ALA A 416 -0.45 19.69 -5.92
C ALA A 416 -1.17 18.34 -5.83
N PHE A 417 -0.42 17.27 -5.57
CA PHE A 417 -0.97 15.93 -5.36
C PHE A 417 -1.89 15.84 -4.13
N GLU A 418 -1.47 16.37 -2.98
CA GLU A 418 -2.24 16.35 -1.72
C GLU A 418 -3.54 17.13 -1.84
N GLN A 419 -3.55 18.27 -2.56
CA GLN A 419 -4.77 19.02 -2.82
C GLN A 419 -5.77 18.19 -3.63
N LEU A 420 -5.30 17.49 -4.66
CA LEU A 420 -6.14 16.59 -5.46
C LEU A 420 -6.66 15.41 -4.63
N LEU A 421 -5.78 14.81 -3.82
CA LEU A 421 -6.14 13.69 -2.95
C LEU A 421 -7.18 14.12 -1.92
N SER A 422 -6.96 15.24 -1.24
CA SER A 422 -7.89 15.80 -0.24
C SER A 422 -9.25 16.06 -0.88
N ALA A 423 -9.30 16.66 -2.07
CA ALA A 423 -10.55 16.89 -2.78
C ALA A 423 -11.29 15.59 -3.14
N LYS A 424 -10.56 14.53 -3.54
CA LYS A 424 -11.14 13.20 -3.84
C LYS A 424 -11.66 12.51 -2.58
N VAL A 425 -10.90 12.57 -1.48
CA VAL A 425 -11.30 12.00 -0.18
C VAL A 425 -12.52 12.74 0.36
N GLU A 426 -12.51 14.07 0.40
CA GLU A 426 -13.65 14.90 0.79
C GLU A 426 -14.89 14.58 -0.04
N SER A 427 -14.73 14.46 -1.37
CA SER A 427 -15.82 14.10 -2.27
C SER A 427 -16.39 12.72 -1.94
N ALA A 428 -15.54 11.72 -1.71
CA ALA A 428 -15.95 10.37 -1.38
C ALA A 428 -16.64 10.30 -0.01
N ILE A 429 -16.16 11.06 0.98
CA ILE A 429 -16.78 11.17 2.31
C ILE A 429 -18.16 11.81 2.16
N ALA A 430 -18.26 12.91 1.42
CA ALA A 430 -19.52 13.61 1.19
C ALA A 430 -20.55 12.76 0.42
N SER A 431 -20.11 11.84 -0.45
CA SER A 431 -20.99 10.90 -1.15
C SER A 431 -21.23 9.58 -0.40
N GLY A 432 -20.67 9.41 0.80
CA GLY A 432 -20.78 8.17 1.57
C GLY A 432 -20.08 6.96 0.92
N SER A 433 -19.26 7.19 -0.10
CA SER A 433 -18.52 6.14 -0.82
C SER A 433 -17.09 5.98 -0.33
N TYR A 434 -16.66 6.78 0.65
CA TYR A 434 -15.32 6.69 1.22
C TYR A 434 -15.07 5.34 1.90
N ASP A 435 -13.95 4.71 1.55
CA ASP A 435 -13.52 3.43 2.11
C ASP A 435 -12.31 3.61 3.02
N LEU A 436 -12.55 3.59 4.33
CA LEU A 436 -11.52 3.69 5.39
C LEU A 436 -10.98 2.31 5.82
N GLY A 437 -11.42 1.22 5.18
CA GLY A 437 -11.00 -0.15 5.53
C GLY A 437 -11.73 -0.72 6.74
N LEU A 438 -11.24 -0.47 7.96
CA LEU A 438 -11.77 -1.08 9.20
C LEU A 438 -12.65 -0.10 9.98
N GLU A 439 -13.97 -0.26 9.85
CA GLU A 439 -14.94 0.66 10.42
C GLU A 439 -15.55 0.08 11.70
N THR A 440 -15.52 0.85 12.80
CA THR A 440 -16.32 0.51 13.98
C THR A 440 -17.72 1.05 13.75
N LEU A 441 -18.70 0.15 13.58
CA LEU A 441 -20.10 0.58 13.49
C LEU A 441 -20.57 1.03 14.87
N VAL A 442 -21.18 2.22 14.88
CA VAL A 442 -21.87 2.79 16.04
C VAL A 442 -23.33 2.96 15.63
N ALA A 443 -24.23 2.48 16.48
CA ALA A 443 -25.68 2.61 16.36
C ALA A 443 -26.27 2.66 17.78
N ASP A 444 -27.54 3.04 17.91
CA ASP A 444 -28.25 2.98 19.20
C ASP A 444 -28.40 1.52 19.67
N SER A 445 -28.50 0.57 18.73
CA SER A 445 -28.58 -0.87 19.04
C SER A 445 -28.07 -1.75 17.88
N PHE A 446 -27.40 -2.85 18.24
CA PHE A 446 -27.04 -3.95 17.36
C PHE A 446 -27.53 -5.27 17.97
N ALA A 447 -28.46 -5.94 17.29
CA ALA A 447 -28.99 -7.24 17.69
C ALA A 447 -28.69 -8.30 16.64
N VAL A 448 -28.09 -9.43 17.03
CA VAL A 448 -27.92 -10.58 16.12
C VAL A 448 -29.27 -11.26 15.94
N THR A 449 -29.82 -11.22 14.74
CA THR A 449 -31.12 -11.83 14.39
C THR A 449 -30.96 -13.18 13.71
N GLY A 450 -29.77 -13.50 13.18
CA GLY A 450 -29.48 -14.81 12.58
C GLY A 450 -28.00 -15.20 12.70
N SER A 451 -27.73 -16.51 12.80
CA SER A 451 -26.36 -17.04 12.86
C SER A 451 -26.28 -18.42 12.22
N GLU A 452 -25.60 -18.52 11.08
CA GLU A 452 -25.48 -19.75 10.31
C GLU A 452 -24.00 -20.14 10.12
N PRO A 453 -23.62 -21.40 10.39
CA PRO A 453 -22.27 -21.87 10.08
C PRO A 453 -22.12 -22.07 8.57
N ILE A 454 -21.12 -21.43 7.97
CA ILE A 454 -20.84 -21.52 6.53
C ILE A 454 -19.59 -22.35 6.21
N TYR A 455 -18.72 -22.57 7.19
CA TYR A 455 -17.55 -23.43 7.06
C TYR A 455 -17.08 -23.91 8.44
N ALA A 456 -16.60 -25.15 8.53
CA ALA A 456 -15.95 -25.70 9.71
C ALA A 456 -14.58 -26.28 9.31
N HIS A 457 -13.51 -25.84 9.99
CA HIS A 457 -12.15 -26.25 9.65
C HIS A 457 -11.89 -27.73 10.06
N PRO A 458 -11.53 -28.63 9.12
CA PRO A 458 -11.48 -30.08 9.39
C PRO A 458 -10.50 -30.51 10.48
N ALA A 459 -9.40 -29.77 10.67
CA ALA A 459 -8.36 -30.15 11.62
C ALA A 459 -8.50 -29.50 13.00
N THR A 460 -9.28 -28.41 13.12
CA THR A 460 -9.36 -27.62 14.38
C THR A 460 -10.77 -27.44 14.89
N GLY A 461 -11.80 -27.79 14.10
CA GLY A 461 -13.20 -27.55 14.45
C GLY A 461 -13.61 -26.08 14.48
N ALA A 462 -12.70 -25.15 14.14
CA ALA A 462 -13.00 -23.72 14.14
C ALA A 462 -14.03 -23.39 13.05
N GLU A 463 -15.11 -22.71 13.43
CA GLU A 463 -16.20 -22.36 12.53
C GLU A 463 -16.04 -20.94 11.96
N THR A 464 -16.55 -20.79 10.74
CA THR A 464 -16.83 -19.51 10.11
C THR A 464 -18.34 -19.39 9.97
N ARG A 465 -18.90 -18.28 10.47
CA ARG A 465 -20.34 -18.08 10.59
C ARG A 465 -20.77 -16.82 9.85
N LEU A 466 -21.93 -16.88 9.21
CA LEU A 466 -22.67 -15.75 8.68
C LEU A 466 -23.64 -15.26 9.74
N LEU A 467 -23.49 -14.01 10.17
CA LEU A 467 -24.39 -13.34 11.11
C LEU A 467 -25.28 -12.36 10.38
N THR A 468 -26.57 -12.38 10.67
CA THR A 468 -27.52 -11.31 10.31
C THR A 468 -27.74 -10.45 11.54
N ILE A 469 -27.57 -9.14 11.40
CA ILE A 469 -27.55 -8.18 12.49
C ILE A 469 -28.53 -7.06 12.14
N ALA A 470 -29.55 -6.89 12.99
CA ALA A 470 -30.40 -5.72 12.96
C ALA A 470 -29.66 -4.55 13.61
N ARG A 471 -29.52 -3.46 12.84
CA ARG A 471 -28.94 -2.19 13.27
C ARG A 471 -30.08 -1.19 13.44
N ARG A 472 -30.16 -0.56 14.60
CA ARG A 472 -31.12 0.50 14.89
C ARG A 472 -30.39 1.82 15.10
N ASP A 473 -30.62 2.79 14.23
CA ASP A 473 -30.06 4.14 14.32
C ASP A 473 -31.15 5.12 14.74
N ARG A 474 -30.84 6.03 15.68
CA ARG A 474 -31.74 7.12 16.03
C ARG A 474 -31.72 8.18 14.93
N ASN A 475 -32.90 8.52 14.42
CA ASN A 475 -33.03 9.56 13.41
C ASN A 475 -32.85 10.93 14.05
N GLN A 476 -32.01 11.76 13.44
CA GLN A 476 -31.77 13.14 13.87
C GLN A 476 -32.08 14.09 12.73
N PRO A 477 -33.38 14.38 12.49
CA PRO A 477 -33.77 15.28 11.42
C PRO A 477 -33.22 16.69 11.68
N LEU A 478 -32.80 17.36 10.61
CA LEU A 478 -32.33 18.73 10.68
C LEU A 478 -33.48 19.66 11.11
N ALA A 479 -33.35 20.25 12.29
CA ALA A 479 -34.33 21.18 12.84
C ALA A 479 -34.54 22.39 11.91
N LEU A 480 -35.79 22.87 11.81
CA LEU A 480 -36.16 23.98 10.93
C LEU A 480 -35.26 25.21 11.13
N ALA A 481 -34.98 25.60 12.37
CA ALA A 481 -34.12 26.76 12.66
C ALA A 481 -32.73 26.63 12.00
N LYS A 482 -32.13 25.43 12.05
CA LYS A 482 -30.85 25.17 11.40
C LYS A 482 -30.97 25.12 9.88
N ALA A 483 -32.11 24.67 9.34
CA ALA A 483 -32.36 24.70 7.90
C ALA A 483 -32.50 26.14 7.39
N LEU A 484 -33.19 27.01 8.13
CA LEU A 484 -33.33 28.43 7.81
C LEU A 484 -32.00 29.19 7.96
N ASP A 485 -31.16 28.83 8.93
CA ASP A 485 -29.82 29.42 9.06
C ASP A 485 -28.94 29.22 7.81
N LEU A 486 -29.19 28.15 7.02
CA LEU A 486 -28.48 27.91 5.76
C LEU A 486 -28.78 28.97 4.69
N LEU A 487 -29.82 29.78 4.85
CA LEU A 487 -30.09 30.91 3.94
C LEU A 487 -29.05 32.04 4.04
N ARG A 488 -28.21 32.02 5.07
CA ARG A 488 -27.08 32.96 5.18
C ARG A 488 -25.98 32.66 4.14
N GLU A 489 -25.99 31.47 3.53
CA GLU A 489 -25.04 31.09 2.49
C GLU A 489 -25.39 31.75 1.14
N PRO A 490 -24.40 32.30 0.40
CA PRO A 490 -24.64 32.94 -0.89
C PRO A 490 -25.25 31.95 -1.90
N GLY A 491 -26.40 32.31 -2.48
CA GLY A 491 -27.09 31.49 -3.49
C GLY A 491 -27.97 30.37 -2.93
N ALA A 492 -28.24 30.39 -1.62
CA ALA A 492 -29.21 29.50 -0.99
C ALA A 492 -30.65 29.81 -1.43
N LYS A 493 -31.48 28.78 -1.61
CA LYS A 493 -32.91 28.92 -1.94
C LYS A 493 -33.77 27.92 -1.18
N LEU A 494 -34.97 28.33 -0.77
CA LEU A 494 -35.97 27.43 -0.19
C LEU A 494 -36.81 26.83 -1.31
N LEU A 495 -36.84 25.52 -1.40
CA LEU A 495 -37.58 24.80 -2.43
C LEU A 495 -38.65 23.89 -1.82
N VAL A 496 -39.78 23.78 -2.50
CA VAL A 496 -40.78 22.73 -2.28
C VAL A 496 -41.07 22.02 -3.59
N ASN A 497 -41.12 20.70 -3.55
CA ASN A 497 -41.45 19.90 -4.71
C ASN A 497 -42.97 19.82 -4.87
N THR A 498 -43.51 20.31 -5.99
CA THR A 498 -44.96 20.42 -6.17
C THR A 498 -45.68 19.08 -6.30
N ARG A 499 -44.97 18.02 -6.73
CA ARG A 499 -45.52 16.65 -6.85
C ARG A 499 -45.41 15.86 -5.57
N SER A 500 -44.23 15.81 -4.97
CA SER A 500 -43.97 15.00 -3.76
C SER A 500 -44.31 15.74 -2.46
N LYS A 501 -44.57 17.05 -2.52
CA LYS A 501 -44.82 17.92 -1.36
C LYS A 501 -43.69 17.86 -0.32
N ARG A 502 -42.45 17.66 -0.78
CA ARG A 502 -41.24 17.63 0.06
C ARG A 502 -40.52 18.97 -0.02
N ALA A 503 -39.91 19.41 1.07
CA ALA A 503 -39.10 20.62 1.17
C ALA A 503 -37.60 20.31 1.07
N ALA A 504 -36.83 21.27 0.55
CA ALA A 504 -35.37 21.22 0.48
C ALA A 504 -34.78 22.63 0.52
N VAL A 505 -33.64 22.79 1.20
CA VAL A 505 -32.78 23.97 1.04
C VAL A 505 -31.79 23.67 -0.07
N GLN A 506 -31.83 24.44 -1.15
CA GLN A 506 -30.82 24.39 -2.20
C GLN A 506 -29.61 25.23 -1.79
N LEU A 507 -28.42 24.66 -1.92
CA LEU A 507 -27.15 25.37 -1.82
C LEU A 507 -26.31 25.13 -3.08
N PRO A 508 -25.43 26.07 -3.47
CA PRO A 508 -24.41 25.79 -4.48
C PRO A 508 -23.56 24.58 -4.07
N ALA A 509 -23.24 23.70 -5.02
CA ALA A 509 -22.29 22.61 -4.82
C ALA A 509 -21.10 22.77 -5.77
N ARG A 510 -19.94 22.19 -5.40
CA ARG A 510 -18.77 22.19 -6.28
C ARG A 510 -19.12 21.48 -7.60
N SER A 511 -18.78 22.11 -8.72
CA SER A 511 -18.96 21.53 -10.06
C SER A 511 -18.14 20.24 -10.20
N LEU A 512 -18.68 19.26 -10.93
CA LEU A 512 -18.01 18.00 -11.23
C LEU A 512 -17.40 18.08 -12.63
N MET A 513 -16.12 17.72 -12.76
CA MET A 513 -15.50 17.54 -14.07
C MET A 513 -15.77 16.11 -14.55
N LEU A 514 -16.45 15.97 -15.69
CA LEU A 514 -16.79 14.69 -16.30
C LEU A 514 -15.56 14.09 -17.00
N ASP A 515 -15.65 12.81 -17.36
CA ASP A 515 -14.53 12.05 -17.95
C ASP A 515 -14.10 12.58 -19.33
N ASP A 516 -14.97 13.34 -20.00
CA ASP A 516 -14.75 14.06 -21.26
C ASP A 516 -14.15 15.47 -21.08
N GLY A 517 -13.97 15.93 -19.84
CA GLY A 517 -13.41 17.24 -19.52
C GLY A 517 -14.44 18.37 -19.40
N GLU A 518 -15.74 18.09 -19.57
CA GLU A 518 -16.79 19.09 -19.33
C GLU A 518 -17.01 19.36 -17.84
N VAL A 519 -17.41 20.60 -17.51
CA VAL A 519 -17.69 21.02 -16.14
C VAL A 519 -19.21 21.03 -15.89
N GLU A 520 -19.71 20.02 -15.19
CA GLU A 520 -21.10 19.93 -14.78
C GLU A 520 -21.35 20.75 -13.50
N ARG A 521 -22.16 21.80 -13.61
CA ARG A 521 -22.59 22.60 -12.44
C ARG A 521 -23.60 21.82 -11.61
N ARG A 522 -23.43 21.83 -10.29
CA ARG A 522 -24.26 21.06 -9.36
C ARG A 522 -24.80 21.94 -8.24
N VAL A 523 -25.92 21.51 -7.68
CA VAL A 523 -26.50 22.07 -6.45
C VAL A 523 -26.71 20.96 -5.43
N ARG A 524 -26.72 21.32 -4.16
CA ARG A 524 -27.02 20.42 -3.05
C ARG A 524 -28.40 20.75 -2.50
N LEU A 525 -29.29 19.77 -2.50
CA LEU A 525 -30.58 19.81 -1.82
C LEU A 525 -30.41 19.21 -0.42
N ILE A 526 -30.55 20.04 0.61
CA ILE A 526 -30.54 19.62 2.01
C ILE A 526 -31.98 19.45 2.46
N ARG A 527 -32.30 18.29 3.01
CA ARG A 527 -33.62 17.86 3.47
C ARG A 527 -33.53 17.39 4.92
N PRO A 528 -34.65 17.14 5.64
CA PRO A 528 -34.60 16.77 7.05
C PRO A 528 -33.66 15.59 7.36
N MET A 529 -33.67 14.54 6.53
CA MET A 529 -32.88 13.32 6.71
C MET A 529 -31.91 13.03 5.55
N GLU A 530 -31.89 13.85 4.50
CA GLU A 530 -31.16 13.56 3.27
C GLU A 530 -30.36 14.77 2.78
N ARG A 531 -29.25 14.50 2.09
CA ARG A 531 -28.48 15.49 1.34
C ARG A 531 -28.21 14.95 -0.05
N LEU A 532 -28.78 15.59 -1.08
CA LEU A 532 -28.71 15.13 -2.46
C LEU A 532 -27.92 16.14 -3.29
N ASN A 533 -26.92 15.68 -4.06
CA ASN A 533 -26.21 16.54 -5.00
C ASN A 533 -26.75 16.29 -6.41
N VAL A 534 -27.45 17.27 -6.98
CA VAL A 534 -28.14 17.17 -8.27
C VAL A 534 -27.45 18.08 -9.29
N ALA A 535 -27.37 17.64 -10.54
CA ALA A 535 -26.90 18.49 -11.64
C ALA A 535 -27.92 19.63 -11.87
N LEU A 536 -27.42 20.85 -12.07
CA LEU A 536 -28.28 22.04 -12.14
C LEU A 536 -29.27 21.97 -13.32
N ASN A 537 -28.83 21.41 -14.45
CA ASN A 537 -29.65 21.13 -15.62
C ASN A 537 -30.77 20.11 -15.34
N HIS A 538 -30.50 19.09 -14.52
CA HIS A 538 -31.48 18.09 -14.13
C HIS A 538 -32.49 18.65 -13.13
N LEU A 539 -32.07 19.54 -12.21
CA LEU A 539 -33.00 20.21 -11.31
C LEU A 539 -34.07 21.01 -12.08
N ALA A 540 -33.70 21.68 -13.17
CA ALA A 540 -34.66 22.40 -14.01
C ALA A 540 -35.73 21.48 -14.65
N GLN A 541 -35.45 20.18 -14.75
CA GLN A 541 -36.38 19.16 -15.28
C GLN A 541 -37.22 18.50 -14.18
N THR A 542 -37.01 18.88 -12.92
CA THR A 542 -37.77 18.37 -11.77
C THR A 542 -38.84 19.36 -11.32
N SER A 543 -39.76 18.91 -10.46
CA SER A 543 -40.86 19.73 -9.94
C SER A 543 -40.51 20.53 -8.68
N TRP A 544 -39.25 20.93 -8.50
CA TRP A 544 -38.83 21.75 -7.36
C TRP A 544 -39.03 23.24 -7.67
N GLU A 545 -39.80 23.92 -6.84
CA GLU A 545 -40.14 25.34 -7.01
C GLU A 545 -39.69 26.14 -5.80
N GLU A 546 -39.22 27.37 -6.04
CA GLU A 546 -38.83 28.30 -4.99
C GLU A 546 -40.07 28.82 -4.26
N VAL A 547 -40.06 28.77 -2.94
CA VAL A 547 -41.19 29.16 -2.09
C VAL A 547 -40.76 30.13 -1.00
N ASP A 548 -41.73 30.83 -0.41
CA ASP A 548 -41.50 31.68 0.75
C ASP A 548 -41.20 30.85 2.02
N GLU A 549 -40.65 31.54 3.04
CA GLU A 549 -40.26 30.93 4.30
C GLU A 549 -41.41 30.25 5.05
N SER A 550 -42.64 30.80 4.98
CA SER A 550 -43.80 30.25 5.68
C SER A 550 -44.26 28.93 5.06
N THR A 551 -44.33 28.88 3.74
CA THR A 551 -44.69 27.68 2.96
C THR A 551 -43.63 26.58 3.14
N PHE A 552 -42.34 26.96 3.12
CA PHE A 552 -41.24 26.04 3.39
C PHE A 552 -41.29 25.51 4.83
N ALA A 553 -41.46 26.38 5.83
CA ALA A 553 -41.46 26.01 7.24
C ALA A 553 -42.55 25.00 7.57
N ALA A 554 -43.78 25.22 7.05
CA ALA A 554 -44.88 24.27 7.22
C ALA A 554 -44.54 22.90 6.62
N THR A 555 -44.11 22.87 5.36
CA THR A 555 -43.76 21.62 4.66
C THR A 555 -42.59 20.89 5.33
N TRP A 556 -41.57 21.62 5.80
CA TRP A 556 -40.42 21.06 6.49
C TRP A 556 -40.78 20.48 7.86
N GLN A 557 -41.61 21.18 8.63
CA GLN A 557 -42.09 20.69 9.93
C GLN A 557 -42.97 19.45 9.77
N ASP A 558 -43.84 19.42 8.76
CA ASP A 558 -44.65 18.25 8.43
C ASP A 558 -43.77 17.05 8.09
N GLU A 559 -42.69 17.23 7.31
CA GLU A 559 -41.74 16.17 7.03
C GLU A 559 -40.98 15.71 8.28
N VAL A 560 -40.50 16.64 9.11
CA VAL A 560 -39.80 16.32 10.37
C VAL A 560 -40.70 15.55 11.32
N ALA A 561 -42.00 15.90 11.40
CA ALA A 561 -42.98 15.22 12.24
C ALA A 561 -43.28 13.78 11.77
N GLN A 562 -43.06 13.49 10.49
CA GLN A 562 -43.21 12.15 9.91
C GLN A 562 -41.93 11.31 9.98
N VAL A 563 -40.83 11.85 10.53
CA VAL A 563 -39.60 11.08 10.74
C VAL A 563 -39.76 10.21 11.98
N ASP A 564 -39.76 8.90 11.78
CA ASP A 564 -39.72 7.93 12.88
C ASP A 564 -38.53 8.19 13.80
N GLU A 565 -38.65 7.89 15.10
CA GLU A 565 -37.54 8.10 16.05
C GLU A 565 -36.29 7.26 15.69
N PHE A 566 -36.50 6.09 15.05
CA PHE A 566 -35.42 5.18 14.69
C PHE A 566 -35.61 4.58 13.30
N THR A 567 -34.51 4.38 12.59
CA THR A 567 -34.44 3.57 11.37
C THR A 567 -33.80 2.23 11.69
N THR A 568 -34.44 1.14 11.27
CA THR A 568 -33.87 -0.21 11.39
C THR A 568 -33.38 -0.70 10.03
N SER A 569 -32.16 -1.21 9.98
CA SER A 569 -31.55 -1.80 8.79
C SER A 569 -30.91 -3.15 9.10
N GLU A 570 -30.77 -4.02 8.10
CA GLU A 570 -30.12 -5.32 8.25
C GLU A 570 -28.71 -5.32 7.67
N LEU A 571 -27.81 -5.98 8.39
CA LEU A 571 -26.42 -6.17 8.01
C LEU A 571 -26.08 -7.65 8.04
N HIS A 572 -25.32 -8.12 7.04
CA HIS A 572 -24.79 -9.48 7.04
C HIS A 572 -23.27 -9.44 7.21
N ILE A 573 -22.75 -10.16 8.22
CA ILE A 573 -21.34 -10.17 8.59
C ILE A 573 -20.83 -11.61 8.67
N VAL A 574 -19.76 -11.91 7.93
CA VAL A 574 -19.05 -13.19 8.04
C VAL A 574 -17.95 -13.06 9.09
N THR A 575 -17.99 -13.89 10.12
CA THR A 575 -17.05 -13.90 11.26
C THR A 575 -16.44 -15.29 11.49
N GLY A 576 -15.34 -15.37 12.23
CA GLY A 576 -14.60 -16.61 12.48
C GLY A 576 -13.38 -16.77 11.57
N LEU A 577 -13.10 -17.99 11.14
CA LEU A 577 -11.88 -18.32 10.40
C LEU A 577 -12.01 -17.97 8.90
N LEU A 578 -11.67 -16.74 8.52
CA LEU A 578 -11.92 -16.22 7.17
C LEU A 578 -10.97 -16.74 6.08
N LEU A 579 -9.73 -17.12 6.44
CA LEU A 579 -8.70 -17.48 5.45
C LEU A 579 -9.08 -18.66 4.53
N PRO A 580 -9.68 -19.77 5.03
CA PRO A 580 -10.02 -20.89 4.15
C PRO A 580 -11.14 -20.60 3.15
N ILE A 581 -12.05 -19.68 3.49
CA ILE A 581 -13.14 -19.26 2.59
C ILE A 581 -12.81 -17.96 1.86
N TRP A 582 -11.58 -17.45 1.95
CA TRP A 582 -11.22 -16.11 1.47
C TRP A 582 -11.56 -15.89 -0.01
N LYS A 583 -11.35 -16.92 -0.84
CA LYS A 583 -11.66 -16.91 -2.28
C LYS A 583 -13.16 -16.97 -2.61
N GLN A 584 -14.00 -17.33 -1.64
CA GLN A 584 -15.46 -17.45 -1.79
C GLN A 584 -16.20 -16.17 -1.38
N LEU A 585 -15.51 -15.28 -0.63
CA LEU A 585 -16.05 -14.00 -0.22
C LEU A 585 -16.07 -13.01 -1.41
N PRO A 586 -17.10 -12.16 -1.53
CA PRO A 586 -17.29 -11.29 -2.70
C PRO A 586 -16.23 -10.18 -2.76
N GLU A 587 -15.58 -9.98 -3.90
CA GLU A 587 -14.53 -8.95 -4.08
C GLU A 587 -15.04 -7.50 -3.97
N GLU A 588 -16.35 -7.29 -4.12
CA GLU A 588 -17.02 -5.98 -4.13
C GLU A 588 -16.91 -5.21 -2.80
N SER A 589 -16.76 -5.90 -1.67
CA SER A 589 -16.53 -5.27 -0.38
C SER A 589 -15.49 -6.04 0.42
N THR A 590 -14.28 -5.47 0.55
CA THR A 590 -13.20 -6.01 1.41
C THR A 590 -13.24 -5.43 2.83
N ARG A 591 -14.29 -4.64 3.15
CA ARG A 591 -14.44 -3.92 4.42
C ARG A 591 -14.66 -4.89 5.58
N VAL A 592 -13.89 -4.69 6.64
CA VAL A 592 -14.03 -5.43 7.90
C VAL A 592 -14.69 -4.49 8.91
N TYR A 593 -15.80 -4.92 9.48
CA TYR A 593 -16.51 -4.14 10.48
C TYR A 593 -16.25 -4.70 11.87
N ARG A 594 -16.22 -3.80 12.83
CA ARG A 594 -16.28 -4.11 14.25
C ARG A 594 -17.54 -3.52 14.84
N LEU A 595 -18.30 -4.32 15.57
CA LEU A 595 -19.45 -3.83 16.33
C LEU A 595 -19.55 -4.54 17.67
N GLN A 596 -20.26 -3.91 18.59
CA GLN A 596 -20.63 -4.49 19.87
C GLN A 596 -22.14 -4.58 19.91
N THR A 597 -22.66 -5.78 20.13
CA THR A 597 -24.09 -6.03 20.25
C THR A 597 -24.59 -5.64 21.63
N ASP A 598 -25.92 -5.51 21.75
CA ASP A 598 -26.58 -5.06 22.97
C ASP A 598 -26.32 -6.00 24.16
N ASP A 599 -26.09 -7.29 23.89
CA ASP A 599 -25.71 -8.32 24.86
C ASP A 599 -24.23 -8.28 25.27
N GLY A 600 -23.46 -7.31 24.76
CA GLY A 600 -22.04 -7.13 25.05
C GLY A 600 -21.09 -7.98 24.20
N ALA A 601 -21.59 -8.81 23.28
CA ALA A 601 -20.73 -9.57 22.37
C ALA A 601 -20.01 -8.64 21.37
N ARG A 602 -18.73 -8.90 21.14
CA ARG A 602 -17.91 -8.14 20.20
C ARG A 602 -17.73 -8.93 18.92
N ILE A 603 -18.27 -8.42 17.82
CA ILE A 603 -18.23 -9.07 16.51
C ILE A 603 -17.19 -8.34 15.65
N ILE A 604 -16.30 -9.12 15.05
CA ILE A 604 -15.39 -8.68 13.99
C ILE A 604 -15.63 -9.59 12.79
N GLY A 605 -15.88 -8.99 11.63
CA GLY A 605 -16.13 -9.77 10.43
C GLY A 605 -16.26 -8.92 9.19
N ARG A 606 -16.29 -9.59 8.05
CA ARG A 606 -16.42 -8.94 6.73
C ARG A 606 -17.90 -8.76 6.42
N ARG A 607 -18.31 -7.56 6.00
CA ARG A 607 -19.68 -7.35 5.52
C ARG A 607 -19.84 -7.99 4.15
N VAL A 608 -20.98 -8.63 3.96
CA VAL A 608 -21.39 -9.22 2.69
C VAL A 608 -22.73 -8.65 2.27
N SER A 609 -23.02 -8.66 0.97
CA SER A 609 -24.32 -8.24 0.47
C SER A 609 -25.39 -9.25 0.88
N SER A 610 -26.64 -8.80 1.01
CA SER A 610 -27.77 -9.70 1.30
C SER A 610 -27.91 -10.77 0.22
N ALA A 611 -27.67 -10.43 -1.05
CA ALA A 611 -27.66 -11.40 -2.15
C ALA A 611 -26.63 -12.53 -1.95
N TRP A 612 -25.42 -12.19 -1.49
CA TRP A 612 -24.39 -13.19 -1.19
C TRP A 612 -24.77 -14.02 0.05
N ALA A 613 -25.27 -13.36 1.12
CA ALA A 613 -25.71 -14.02 2.34
C ALA A 613 -26.76 -15.11 2.04
N THR A 614 -27.79 -14.79 1.26
CA THR A 614 -28.81 -15.76 0.83
C THR A 614 -28.22 -16.91 0.01
N SER A 615 -27.22 -16.64 -0.83
CA SER A 615 -26.59 -17.68 -1.67
C SER A 615 -25.78 -18.71 -0.89
N VAL A 616 -25.32 -18.36 0.32
CA VAL A 616 -24.52 -19.24 1.19
C VAL A 616 -25.38 -19.89 2.29
N ALA A 617 -26.44 -19.21 2.73
CA ALA A 617 -27.46 -19.72 3.65
C ALA A 617 -28.29 -20.87 3.06
N GLY A 618 -28.48 -20.87 1.74
CA GLY A 618 -29.29 -21.87 1.03
C GLY A 618 -28.56 -23.19 0.78
N THR A 619 -28.53 -24.09 1.76
CA THR A 619 -28.22 -25.53 1.53
C THR A 619 -29.39 -26.24 0.87
N ASN A 620 -29.71 -25.89 -0.37
CA ASN A 620 -30.38 -26.81 -1.29
C ASN A 620 -29.65 -26.70 -2.63
N ALA A 621 -28.70 -27.62 -2.85
CA ALA A 621 -28.08 -27.79 -4.15
C ALA A 621 -29.21 -27.92 -5.20
N PRO A 622 -29.22 -27.11 -6.26
CA PRO A 622 -30.26 -27.22 -7.27
C PRO A 622 -30.18 -28.62 -7.89
N ILE A 623 -31.25 -29.41 -7.79
CA ILE A 623 -31.31 -30.75 -8.37
C ILE A 623 -31.54 -30.58 -9.86
N LEU A 624 -30.50 -30.78 -10.65
CA LEU A 624 -30.56 -30.67 -12.10
C LEU A 624 -30.06 -31.98 -12.71
N SER A 625 -30.93 -32.68 -13.45
CA SER A 625 -30.53 -33.96 -14.07
C SER A 625 -29.50 -33.73 -15.17
N PRO A 626 -28.55 -34.67 -15.43
CA PRO A 626 -27.54 -34.50 -16.47
C PRO A 626 -28.09 -34.12 -17.86
N PRO A 627 -29.23 -34.66 -18.34
CA PRO A 627 -29.84 -34.22 -19.60
C PRO A 627 -30.35 -32.76 -19.56
N GLN A 628 -30.93 -32.33 -18.44
CA GLN A 628 -31.36 -30.94 -18.25
C GLN A 628 -30.15 -29.99 -18.15
N ALA A 629 -29.04 -30.44 -17.55
CA ALA A 629 -27.82 -29.65 -17.42
C ALA A 629 -27.17 -29.43 -18.78
N LEU A 630 -27.15 -30.47 -19.62
CA LEU A 630 -26.65 -30.37 -20.98
C LEU A 630 -27.52 -29.43 -21.83
N ALA A 631 -28.85 -29.51 -21.71
CA ALA A 631 -29.78 -28.62 -22.42
C ALA A 631 -29.56 -27.15 -22.02
N LEU A 632 -29.51 -26.87 -20.73
CA LEU A 632 -29.31 -25.53 -20.17
C LEU A 632 -27.94 -24.93 -20.55
N LEU A 633 -26.89 -25.74 -20.55
CA LEU A 633 -25.57 -25.34 -21.05
C LEU A 633 -25.57 -25.10 -22.57
N ARG A 634 -26.35 -25.84 -23.36
CA ARG A 634 -26.47 -25.62 -24.81
C ARG A 634 -27.24 -24.35 -25.15
N GLU A 635 -28.27 -24.02 -24.38
CA GLU A 635 -29.00 -22.76 -24.53
C GLU A 635 -28.05 -21.56 -24.29
N GLY A 636 -27.10 -21.71 -23.36
CA GLY A 636 -26.01 -20.76 -23.14
C GLY A 636 -26.38 -19.56 -22.25
N HIS A 637 -27.52 -19.67 -21.56
CA HIS A 637 -28.04 -18.66 -20.65
C HIS A 637 -27.55 -18.84 -19.21
N ALA A 638 -26.83 -19.91 -18.89
CA ALA A 638 -26.36 -20.18 -17.54
C ALA A 638 -25.01 -20.91 -17.50
N HIS A 639 -24.27 -20.69 -16.41
CA HIS A 639 -23.06 -21.42 -16.03
C HIS A 639 -23.38 -22.32 -14.83
N LEU A 640 -22.78 -23.51 -14.81
CA LEU A 640 -22.95 -24.46 -13.71
C LEU A 640 -21.67 -24.51 -12.88
N ASP A 641 -21.75 -24.06 -11.63
CA ASP A 641 -20.64 -24.09 -10.68
C ASP A 641 -20.69 -25.41 -9.90
N LEU A 642 -19.62 -26.20 -10.00
CA LEU A 642 -19.47 -27.49 -9.33
C LEU A 642 -18.55 -27.34 -8.11
N ALA A 643 -18.57 -28.35 -7.24
CA ALA A 643 -17.61 -28.47 -6.15
C ALA A 643 -16.16 -28.47 -6.65
N ASP A 644 -15.21 -28.19 -5.75
CA ASP A 644 -13.77 -28.08 -6.04
C ASP A 644 -13.39 -26.93 -7.00
N GLY A 645 -14.28 -25.94 -7.18
CA GLY A 645 -14.01 -24.73 -7.97
C GLY A 645 -14.08 -24.97 -9.49
N LEU A 646 -14.68 -26.07 -9.91
CA LEU A 646 -14.91 -26.40 -11.32
C LEU A 646 -16.16 -25.67 -11.84
N GLN A 647 -16.14 -25.21 -13.10
CA GLN A 647 -17.28 -24.54 -13.72
C GLN A 647 -17.51 -25.04 -15.15
N LEU A 648 -18.74 -25.40 -15.47
CA LEU A 648 -19.19 -25.70 -16.83
C LEU A 648 -19.86 -24.49 -17.46
N ARG A 649 -19.50 -24.20 -18.71
CA ARG A 649 -20.09 -23.10 -19.48
C ARG A 649 -20.09 -23.39 -20.98
N ARG A 650 -20.93 -22.66 -21.71
CA ARG A 650 -20.91 -22.63 -23.18
C ARG A 650 -19.83 -21.65 -23.67
N SER A 651 -18.87 -22.15 -24.43
CA SER A 651 -17.79 -21.36 -25.04
C SER A 651 -17.87 -21.48 -26.56
N ARG A 652 -17.79 -20.36 -27.28
CA ARG A 652 -17.72 -20.34 -28.76
C ARG A 652 -16.26 -20.35 -29.19
N LEU A 653 -15.83 -21.43 -29.86
CA LEU A 653 -14.46 -21.63 -30.34
C LEU A 653 -14.51 -22.01 -31.82
N MET A 654 -13.75 -21.29 -32.66
CA MET A 654 -13.72 -21.48 -34.12
C MET A 654 -15.13 -21.56 -34.74
N GLN A 655 -16.02 -20.64 -34.35
CA GLN A 655 -17.42 -20.56 -34.77
C GLN A 655 -18.34 -21.71 -34.31
N VAL A 656 -17.85 -22.67 -33.53
CA VAL A 656 -18.65 -23.77 -32.97
C VAL A 656 -18.86 -23.55 -31.46
N ASN A 657 -20.09 -23.76 -30.99
CA ASN A 657 -20.38 -23.70 -29.56
C ASN A 657 -20.06 -25.05 -28.91
N ARG A 658 -19.29 -25.02 -27.82
CA ARG A 658 -18.90 -26.22 -27.08
C ARG A 658 -19.11 -26.00 -25.58
N ILE A 659 -19.27 -27.10 -24.84
CA ILE A 659 -19.38 -27.07 -23.38
C ILE A 659 -17.98 -27.27 -22.80
N GLU A 660 -17.44 -26.21 -22.20
CA GLU A 660 -16.09 -26.15 -21.64
C GLU A 660 -16.15 -26.34 -20.12
N LEU A 661 -15.27 -27.19 -19.59
CA LEU A 661 -14.98 -27.28 -18.16
C LEU A 661 -13.78 -26.38 -17.84
N THR A 662 -13.95 -25.50 -16.86
CA THR A 662 -12.90 -24.57 -16.39
C THR A 662 -12.68 -24.73 -14.88
N GLY A 663 -11.57 -24.17 -14.36
CA GLY A 663 -11.24 -24.24 -12.93
C GLY A 663 -10.41 -25.47 -12.50
N PHE A 664 -10.01 -26.33 -13.44
CA PHE A 664 -9.22 -27.53 -13.14
C PHE A 664 -7.72 -27.23 -12.98
N GLY A 665 -7.05 -27.94 -12.07
CA GLY A 665 -5.59 -27.90 -11.89
C GLY A 665 -4.85 -28.92 -12.76
N SER A 666 -3.54 -28.74 -12.94
CA SER A 666 -2.68 -29.59 -13.80
C SER A 666 -2.64 -31.06 -13.39
N THR A 667 -2.75 -31.36 -12.09
CA THR A 667 -2.73 -32.73 -11.54
C THR A 667 -4.05 -33.50 -11.71
N GLY A 668 -5.13 -32.83 -12.12
CA GLY A 668 -6.48 -33.44 -12.24
C GLY A 668 -6.86 -33.85 -13.67
N VAL A 669 -6.06 -33.50 -14.68
CA VAL A 669 -6.42 -33.61 -16.10
C VAL A 669 -6.68 -35.05 -16.53
N ASP A 670 -5.78 -35.98 -16.20
CA ASP A 670 -5.92 -37.39 -16.62
C ASP A 670 -7.16 -38.05 -16.02
N ARG A 671 -7.51 -37.66 -14.78
CA ARG A 671 -8.72 -38.13 -14.11
C ARG A 671 -9.99 -37.59 -14.77
N LEU A 672 -9.99 -36.32 -15.17
CA LEU A 672 -11.11 -35.71 -15.90
C LEU A 672 -11.27 -36.34 -17.30
N LYS A 673 -10.18 -36.67 -17.97
CA LYS A 673 -10.21 -37.43 -19.24
C LYS A 673 -10.78 -38.83 -19.07
N ALA A 674 -10.43 -39.53 -17.98
CA ALA A 674 -11.00 -40.84 -17.65
C ALA A 674 -12.53 -40.78 -17.40
N MET A 675 -13.07 -39.62 -17.01
CA MET A 675 -14.52 -39.39 -16.92
C MET A 675 -15.19 -39.14 -18.29
N GLY A 676 -14.42 -39.10 -19.38
CA GLY A 676 -14.89 -38.95 -20.75
C GLY A 676 -14.86 -37.51 -21.29
N LEU A 677 -14.20 -36.57 -20.59
CA LEU A 677 -13.88 -35.26 -21.18
C LEU A 677 -12.74 -35.42 -22.20
N PHE A 678 -12.81 -34.67 -23.30
CA PHE A 678 -11.72 -34.61 -24.27
C PHE A 678 -10.99 -33.27 -24.20
N SER A 679 -9.73 -33.25 -24.60
CA SER A 679 -8.87 -32.06 -24.51
C SER A 679 -8.40 -31.59 -25.87
N GLU A 680 -8.29 -30.28 -26.03
CA GLU A 680 -7.61 -29.64 -27.17
C GLU A 680 -6.67 -28.54 -26.65
N ILE A 681 -5.61 -28.24 -27.41
CA ILE A 681 -4.71 -27.12 -27.15
C ILE A 681 -5.09 -25.99 -28.10
N ILE A 682 -5.57 -24.86 -27.56
CA ILE A 682 -6.03 -23.71 -28.34
C ILE A 682 -5.35 -22.46 -27.79
N SER A 683 -4.66 -21.70 -28.66
CA SER A 683 -3.85 -20.53 -28.27
C SER A 683 -2.88 -20.84 -27.13
N TRP A 684 -2.13 -21.94 -27.26
CA TRP A 684 -1.14 -22.42 -26.28
C TRP A 684 -1.70 -22.79 -24.90
N LYS A 685 -3.03 -22.95 -24.77
CA LYS A 685 -3.70 -23.34 -23.52
C LYS A 685 -4.49 -24.63 -23.68
N LEU A 686 -4.30 -25.57 -22.74
CA LEU A 686 -5.09 -26.79 -22.65
C LEU A 686 -6.53 -26.47 -22.20
N ARG A 687 -7.52 -26.96 -22.95
CA ARG A 687 -8.95 -26.82 -22.64
C ARG A 687 -9.62 -28.18 -22.62
N LEU A 688 -10.58 -28.37 -21.71
CA LEU A 688 -11.33 -29.61 -21.55
C LEU A 688 -12.80 -29.37 -21.92
N PHE A 689 -13.38 -30.32 -22.67
CA PHE A 689 -14.73 -30.22 -23.19
C PHE A 689 -15.54 -31.47 -22.86
N VAL A 690 -16.85 -31.27 -22.67
CA VAL A 690 -17.84 -32.33 -22.60
C VAL A 690 -18.29 -32.66 -24.03
N PRO A 691 -18.42 -33.95 -24.42
CA PRO A 691 -18.98 -34.35 -25.71
C PRO A 691 -20.35 -33.70 -25.96
N ASP A 692 -20.55 -33.18 -27.16
CA ASP A 692 -21.78 -32.49 -27.54
C ASP A 692 -22.85 -33.45 -28.09
N ASP A 693 -22.76 -34.76 -27.84
CA ASP A 693 -23.87 -35.68 -28.09
C ASP A 693 -24.65 -35.91 -26.79
N VAL A 694 -25.98 -36.03 -26.89
CA VAL A 694 -26.85 -36.05 -25.70
C VAL A 694 -26.57 -37.26 -24.80
N LEU A 695 -26.28 -38.42 -25.39
CA LEU A 695 -26.05 -39.68 -24.67
C LEU A 695 -24.70 -39.66 -23.93
N THR A 696 -23.59 -39.42 -24.64
CA THR A 696 -22.24 -39.43 -24.06
C THR A 696 -22.02 -38.19 -23.20
N GLY A 697 -22.48 -37.02 -23.63
CA GLY A 697 -22.43 -35.79 -22.85
C GLY A 697 -23.15 -35.92 -21.50
N SER A 698 -24.37 -36.49 -21.48
CA SER A 698 -25.09 -36.73 -20.22
C SER A 698 -24.39 -37.76 -19.34
N ALA A 699 -23.83 -38.82 -19.90
CA ALA A 699 -23.07 -39.83 -19.14
C ALA A 699 -21.75 -39.28 -18.57
N VAL A 700 -21.11 -38.31 -19.25
CA VAL A 700 -19.95 -37.58 -18.74
C VAL A 700 -20.38 -36.65 -17.60
N LEU A 701 -21.46 -35.88 -17.77
CA LEU A 701 -22.00 -35.00 -16.74
C LEU A 701 -22.47 -35.77 -15.49
N GLU A 702 -23.05 -36.95 -15.66
CA GLU A 702 -23.45 -37.82 -14.55
C GLU A 702 -22.25 -38.25 -13.70
N ARG A 703 -21.17 -38.72 -14.35
CA ARG A 703 -19.91 -39.08 -13.67
C ARG A 703 -19.27 -37.86 -13.00
N LEU A 704 -19.34 -36.71 -13.66
CA LEU A 704 -18.79 -35.46 -13.14
C LEU A 704 -19.57 -34.99 -11.92
N PHE A 705 -20.91 -34.96 -11.95
CA PHE A 705 -21.76 -34.53 -10.83
C PHE A 705 -21.69 -35.49 -9.64
N LYS A 706 -21.52 -36.79 -9.89
CA LYS A 706 -21.32 -37.79 -8.83
C LYS A 706 -20.04 -37.52 -8.02
N ARG A 707 -19.01 -36.94 -8.65
CA ARG A 707 -17.71 -36.65 -8.02
C ARG A 707 -17.59 -35.21 -7.55
N HIS A 708 -18.15 -34.28 -8.30
CA HIS A 708 -18.14 -32.83 -8.09
C HIS A 708 -19.59 -32.33 -8.17
N PRO A 709 -20.33 -32.38 -7.05
CA PRO A 709 -21.75 -32.00 -7.02
C PRO A 709 -21.99 -30.58 -7.52
N LEU A 710 -23.16 -30.33 -8.10
CA LEU A 710 -23.59 -28.99 -8.50
C LEU A 710 -23.81 -28.12 -7.26
N VAL A 711 -23.12 -26.98 -7.20
CA VAL A 711 -23.17 -26.03 -6.09
C VAL A 711 -24.09 -24.87 -6.43
N ARG A 712 -24.03 -24.35 -7.65
CA ARG A 712 -24.80 -23.17 -8.07
C ARG A 712 -25.08 -23.16 -9.57
N ILE A 713 -26.21 -22.58 -9.95
CA ILE A 713 -26.51 -22.22 -11.34
C ILE A 713 -26.46 -20.70 -11.41
N THR A 714 -25.60 -20.16 -12.28
CA THR A 714 -25.41 -18.72 -12.43
C THR A 714 -25.94 -18.29 -13.78
N ASP A 715 -26.97 -17.44 -13.83
CA ASP A 715 -27.45 -16.88 -15.10
C ASP A 715 -26.41 -15.94 -15.72
N ARG A 716 -26.23 -16.07 -17.02
CA ARG A 716 -25.43 -15.18 -17.83
C ARG A 716 -26.21 -13.88 -18.04
N LYS A 717 -26.13 -12.95 -17.07
CA LYS A 717 -26.56 -11.56 -17.29
C LYS A 717 -25.84 -11.02 -18.52
N ALA A 718 -26.61 -10.49 -19.48
CA ALA A 718 -26.06 -9.70 -20.57
C ALA A 718 -25.26 -8.54 -19.96
N ALA A 719 -23.99 -8.47 -20.33
CA ALA A 719 -23.07 -7.40 -19.95
C ALA A 719 -23.55 -6.05 -20.47
#